data_AF-R8BM82-F1
#
_entry.id   AF-R8BM82-F1
#
_cell.length_a   1.000
_cell.length_b   1.000
_cell.length_c   1.000
_cell.angle_alpha   90.00
_cell.angle_beta   90.00
_cell.angle_gamma   90.00
#
_symmetry.space_group_name_H-M   'P 1'
#
loop_
_entity.id
_entity.type
_entity.pdbx_description
1 polymer ?
#
loop_
_entity_poly.entity_id
_entity_poly.type
_entity_poly.pdbx_seq_one_letter_code
_entity_poly.pdbx_strand_id
1 'polypeptide(L)'
;MGSLNDQVNGNGTAHRDPINVIIPIGGIGSRFAKQGYRYPKPLINIVGRPMLMWLIDNLSLQSGDTLWMAVNEEIDNEFRIGQLITKSFPRIDFRLHRLRHQTKGASETLYIISQSMTKEHLTRKTVSLDCDTIYWGDVLEDVRRMPKGHGGCFYFTDDGDKPIFSYIKTEPKDGLERIVDIREKKAISNKANTGAYVFPSGAELKSWASKNLDKETSPEVGEYYTSQTISQMIFEGGIPFLGMPVSKKDFTVVGTPEQLQALLKQLSSSNKGEVPIKMKKRRFCFDLDGTLVGYPEVKGDYSTCPPIDKNIRLVQQLFKAGHHIIIQTARRMKTHDGNVGSVLADIGPVTFAQLAKYEIPFHDIHFGKPWADVYVDDLAVNANLDTMREIGWLLEESDPSSSLLGEDAPPVDDSAKKEGMIAARDFNTIQIVGGKVVKSSKSENILGELYFYSHMPKALSHIFPSVYSVDYIPETGTYNTIMENRRGLTFSHLLVGRSITKGRLLSFLKALHTIHATPNPEKPSLEIPAALAAKFAKHSVDQSSHGVNIYANYGSKLRTRYEKHRDRYDALGPLAEKLYSRLDEFLDTYEAEDKGVYAEVIHGDPVFSNAIMSNDGQLVSFIDVRCRQEDLLTSAGDIHYDLAKVLQSLCGYDHILFMAANEADLTGALEEGADHLLDEADRDLLEELRGYFFEFLEETYGVRIHRKTLYRITASLYFSLIPLHNPALGAVFLRMCKETLDKAYGISASSGHRTPSGKPLSRRPSSLFDEASSPQPQTVTSPSVNGRLSAPTVVVGK
;
A
#
# COMPACT_ATOMS: atom_id res chain seq x y z
N MET A 1 -24.82 33.38 -31.62
CA MET A 1 -25.45 32.84 -32.85
C MET A 1 -24.36 32.65 -33.90
N GLY A 2 -24.24 31.44 -34.41
CA GLY A 2 -23.24 31.02 -35.40
C GLY A 2 -23.20 29.51 -35.43
N SER A 3 -24.10 28.91 -36.21
CA SER A 3 -24.29 27.46 -36.34
C SER A 3 -23.17 26.81 -37.14
N LEU A 4 -22.54 25.78 -36.58
CA LEU A 4 -21.83 24.76 -37.35
C LEU A 4 -22.77 23.57 -37.44
N ASN A 5 -23.22 23.28 -38.66
CA ASN A 5 -24.11 22.18 -39.01
C ASN A 5 -23.41 20.85 -38.75
N ASP A 6 -23.97 20.08 -37.82
CA ASP A 6 -23.71 18.65 -37.67
C ASP A 6 -24.23 17.88 -38.89
N GLN A 7 -23.34 17.12 -39.52
CA GLN A 7 -23.76 15.97 -40.33
C GLN A 7 -24.16 14.84 -39.38
N VAL A 8 -25.46 14.73 -39.13
CA VAL A 8 -26.06 13.58 -38.47
C VAL A 8 -26.11 12.42 -39.47
N ASN A 9 -25.17 11.49 -39.36
CA ASN A 9 -25.36 10.12 -39.85
C ASN A 9 -25.89 9.27 -38.69
N GLY A 10 -27.08 8.70 -38.89
CA GLY A 10 -27.77 7.84 -37.95
C GLY A 10 -27.08 6.49 -37.74
N ASN A 11 -27.35 5.91 -36.57
CA ASN A 11 -26.93 4.59 -36.08
C ASN A 11 -25.42 4.41 -35.79
N GLY A 12 -25.01 4.96 -34.64
CA GLY A 12 -23.84 4.50 -33.91
C GLY A 12 -23.84 5.14 -32.53
N THR A 13 -23.99 4.36 -31.46
CA THR A 13 -23.57 4.79 -30.12
C THR A 13 -22.13 5.23 -30.25
N ALA A 14 -21.85 6.53 -30.21
CA ALA A 14 -20.49 7.04 -30.24
C ALA A 14 -19.75 6.41 -29.06
N HIS A 15 -18.90 5.42 -29.34
CA HIS A 15 -18.06 4.77 -28.33
C HIS A 15 -17.16 5.88 -27.76
N ARG A 16 -17.50 6.36 -26.56
CA ARG A 16 -16.68 7.31 -25.84
C ARG A 16 -15.51 6.56 -25.22
N ASP A 17 -14.32 7.14 -25.28
CA ASP A 17 -13.09 6.53 -24.75
C ASP A 17 -13.30 6.21 -23.25
N PRO A 18 -13.11 4.95 -22.82
CA PRO A 18 -13.22 4.56 -21.42
C PRO A 18 -12.26 5.33 -20.50
N ILE A 19 -12.68 5.59 -19.27
CA ILE A 19 -11.87 6.30 -18.26
C ILE A 19 -11.66 5.46 -17.00
N ASN A 20 -10.61 5.79 -16.24
CA ASN A 20 -10.45 5.31 -14.87
C ASN A 20 -10.99 6.36 -13.90
N VAL A 21 -11.85 5.94 -12.97
CA VAL A 21 -12.29 6.77 -11.83
C VAL A 21 -11.66 6.21 -10.57
N ILE A 22 -10.95 7.03 -9.81
CA ILE A 22 -10.26 6.66 -8.59
C ILE A 22 -10.94 7.35 -7.40
N ILE A 23 -11.27 6.59 -6.35
CA ILE A 23 -11.73 7.11 -5.07
C ILE A 23 -10.75 6.67 -3.97
N PRO A 24 -9.82 7.54 -3.53
CA PRO A 24 -8.90 7.22 -2.45
C PRO A 24 -9.57 7.39 -1.07
N ILE A 25 -9.60 6.31 -0.29
CA ILE A 25 -10.14 6.25 1.08
C ILE A 25 -9.00 5.95 2.06
N GLY A 26 -7.99 6.83 2.07
CA GLY A 26 -6.80 6.68 2.92
C GLY A 26 -6.89 7.35 4.30
N GLY A 27 -7.90 8.20 4.55
CA GLY A 27 -7.96 9.02 5.77
C GLY A 27 -8.75 8.38 6.92
N ILE A 28 -8.23 8.50 8.15
CA ILE A 28 -8.85 7.97 9.39
C ILE A 28 -10.19 8.66 9.72
N GLY A 29 -10.46 9.86 9.19
CA GLY A 29 -11.72 10.57 9.45
C GLY A 29 -11.85 11.09 10.89
N SER A 30 -10.74 11.42 11.54
CA SER A 30 -10.67 11.77 12.97
C SER A 30 -11.61 12.89 13.43
N ARG A 31 -11.97 13.84 12.55
CA ARG A 31 -12.93 14.92 12.85
C ARG A 31 -14.32 14.40 13.18
N PHE A 32 -14.79 13.36 12.47
CA PHE A 32 -16.08 12.74 12.73
C PHE A 32 -16.03 11.86 13.99
N ALA A 33 -14.96 11.09 14.18
CA ALA A 33 -14.78 10.29 15.39
C ALA A 33 -14.81 11.13 16.68
N LYS A 34 -14.17 12.32 16.67
CA LYS A 34 -14.22 13.29 17.79
C LYS A 34 -15.63 13.79 18.10
N GLN A 35 -16.51 13.82 17.11
CA GLN A 35 -17.93 14.16 17.26
C GLN A 35 -18.80 12.92 17.53
N GLY A 36 -18.22 11.77 17.88
CA GLY A 36 -18.94 10.56 18.27
C GLY A 36 -19.57 9.76 17.13
N TYR A 37 -19.20 10.03 15.87
CA TYR A 37 -19.58 9.17 14.75
C TYR A 37 -18.84 7.84 14.81
N ARG A 38 -19.57 6.74 14.65
CA ARG A 38 -19.03 5.38 14.75
C ARG A 38 -18.49 4.83 13.43
N TYR A 39 -19.16 5.16 12.34
CA TYR A 39 -18.73 4.73 11.01
C TYR A 39 -17.56 5.57 10.50
N PRO A 40 -16.62 4.96 9.75
CA PRO A 40 -15.59 5.73 9.06
C PRO A 40 -16.24 6.71 8.09
N LYS A 41 -15.59 7.85 7.84
CA LYS A 41 -16.13 8.98 7.04
C LYS A 41 -16.95 8.57 5.79
N PRO A 42 -16.45 7.71 4.88
CA PRO A 42 -17.20 7.36 3.66
C PRO A 42 -18.50 6.58 3.92
N LEU A 43 -18.62 5.97 5.10
CA LEU A 43 -19.77 5.18 5.51
C LEU A 43 -20.78 5.95 6.37
N ILE A 44 -20.50 7.21 6.69
CA ILE A 44 -21.45 8.06 7.41
C ILE A 44 -22.68 8.27 6.53
N ASN A 45 -23.86 8.06 7.12
CA ASN A 45 -25.12 8.13 6.41
C ASN A 45 -25.54 9.59 6.13
N ILE A 46 -26.13 9.76 4.96
CA ILE A 46 -26.88 10.95 4.54
C ILE A 46 -28.26 10.41 4.14
N VAL A 47 -29.27 10.67 4.98
CA VAL A 47 -30.65 10.17 4.80
C VAL A 47 -30.70 8.64 4.57
N GLY A 48 -30.03 7.89 5.45
CA GLY A 48 -30.01 6.42 5.46
C GLY A 48 -29.16 5.77 4.36
N ARG A 49 -28.38 6.54 3.61
CA ARG A 49 -27.44 6.01 2.61
C ARG A 49 -26.02 6.56 2.85
N PRO A 50 -24.98 5.72 2.81
CA PRO A 50 -23.60 6.15 3.00
C PRO A 50 -23.17 7.26 2.03
N MET A 51 -22.39 8.22 2.52
CA MET A 51 -21.78 9.31 1.73
C MET A 51 -21.08 8.82 0.46
N LEU A 52 -20.30 7.74 0.55
CA LEU A 52 -19.62 7.14 -0.60
C LEU A 52 -20.60 6.68 -1.68
N MET A 53 -21.76 6.15 -1.29
CA MET A 53 -22.79 5.71 -2.23
C MET A 53 -23.48 6.90 -2.88
N TRP A 54 -23.62 8.02 -2.18
CA TRP A 54 -24.11 9.27 -2.77
C TRP A 54 -23.16 9.80 -3.84
N LEU A 55 -21.84 9.76 -3.62
CA LEU A 55 -20.87 10.10 -4.66
C LEU A 55 -21.09 9.22 -5.90
N ILE A 56 -21.03 7.89 -5.74
CA ILE A 56 -21.06 6.96 -6.88
C ILE A 56 -22.41 6.98 -7.61
N ASP A 57 -23.54 7.10 -6.91
CA ASP A 57 -24.88 7.18 -7.51
C ASP A 57 -25.02 8.33 -8.50
N ASN A 58 -24.27 9.42 -8.31
CA ASN A 58 -24.35 10.62 -9.15
C ASN A 58 -23.26 10.67 -10.24
N LEU A 59 -22.42 9.64 -10.36
CA LEU A 59 -21.43 9.55 -11.44
C LEU A 59 -22.04 8.91 -12.68
N SER A 60 -21.84 9.52 -13.85
CA SER A 60 -22.22 8.98 -15.16
C SER A 60 -21.23 7.90 -15.66
N LEU A 61 -21.04 6.85 -14.86
CA LEU A 61 -20.19 5.72 -15.22
C LEU A 61 -20.81 4.97 -16.42
N GLN A 62 -20.00 4.73 -17.45
CA GLN A 62 -20.39 4.08 -18.70
C GLN A 62 -19.78 2.67 -18.80
N SER A 63 -20.30 1.86 -19.71
CA SER A 63 -19.73 0.54 -20.01
C SER A 63 -18.28 0.70 -20.48
N GLY A 64 -17.36 0.00 -19.84
CA GLY A 64 -15.92 0.07 -20.12
C GLY A 64 -15.14 0.94 -19.15
N ASP A 65 -15.79 1.84 -18.41
CA ASP A 65 -15.13 2.58 -17.34
C ASP A 65 -14.79 1.65 -16.17
N THR A 66 -13.68 1.95 -15.49
CA THR A 66 -13.23 1.19 -14.33
C THR A 66 -13.22 2.10 -13.10
N LEU A 67 -13.91 1.67 -12.04
CA LEU A 67 -13.90 2.31 -10.72
C LEU A 67 -12.86 1.64 -9.84
N TRP A 68 -11.81 2.39 -9.52
CA TRP A 68 -10.76 2.02 -8.59
C TRP A 68 -11.01 2.64 -7.23
N MET A 69 -10.88 1.85 -6.17
CA MET A 69 -11.02 2.34 -4.80
C MET A 69 -9.90 1.78 -3.95
N ALA A 70 -9.23 2.63 -3.18
CA ALA A 70 -8.29 2.17 -2.17
C ALA A 70 -8.82 2.46 -0.78
N VAL A 71 -8.74 1.48 0.11
CA VAL A 71 -9.20 1.56 1.50
C VAL A 71 -8.25 0.79 2.40
N ASN A 72 -8.07 1.22 3.64
CA ASN A 72 -7.30 0.45 4.62
C ASN A 72 -7.91 -0.96 4.81
N GLU A 73 -7.05 -1.97 4.86
CA GLU A 73 -7.43 -3.38 4.99
C GLU A 73 -8.30 -3.65 6.23
N GLU A 74 -7.98 -3.03 7.37
CA GLU A 74 -8.72 -3.16 8.63
C GLU A 74 -10.14 -2.60 8.49
N ILE A 75 -10.29 -1.44 7.84
CA ILE A 75 -11.59 -0.81 7.59
C ILE A 75 -12.45 -1.71 6.70
N ASP A 76 -11.89 -2.27 5.63
CA ASP A 76 -12.64 -3.20 4.78
C ASP A 76 -12.92 -4.55 5.48
N ASN A 77 -12.04 -4.99 6.40
CA ASN A 77 -12.28 -6.16 7.23
C ASN A 77 -13.50 -5.98 8.15
N GLU A 78 -13.63 -4.81 8.75
CA GLU A 78 -14.72 -4.48 9.67
C GLU A 78 -16.02 -4.18 8.93
N PHE A 79 -15.97 -3.37 7.87
CA PHE A 79 -17.17 -2.81 7.24
C PHE A 79 -17.53 -3.40 5.87
N ARG A 80 -16.68 -4.26 5.29
CA ARG A 80 -16.90 -4.94 4.00
C ARG A 80 -17.29 -3.99 2.86
N ILE A 81 -16.61 -2.85 2.77
CA ILE A 81 -16.89 -1.77 1.80
C ILE A 81 -16.84 -2.31 0.37
N GLY A 82 -15.85 -3.15 0.06
CA GLY A 82 -15.74 -3.79 -1.26
C GLY A 82 -17.00 -4.55 -1.65
N GLN A 83 -17.48 -5.41 -0.75
CA GLN A 83 -18.69 -6.21 -0.99
C GLN A 83 -19.94 -5.34 -1.13
N LEU A 84 -20.03 -4.28 -0.32
CA LEU A 84 -21.12 -3.32 -0.38
C LEU A 84 -21.19 -2.62 -1.75
N ILE A 85 -20.05 -2.21 -2.30
CA ILE A 85 -19.95 -1.58 -3.61
C ILE A 85 -20.29 -2.57 -4.73
N THR A 86 -19.68 -3.75 -4.74
CA THR A 86 -19.95 -4.80 -5.75
C THR A 86 -21.43 -5.18 -5.78
N LYS A 87 -22.07 -5.32 -4.61
CA LYS A 87 -23.50 -5.60 -4.49
C LYS A 87 -24.36 -4.45 -5.01
N SER A 88 -23.98 -3.21 -4.71
CA SER A 88 -24.77 -2.02 -5.05
C SER A 88 -24.64 -1.63 -6.52
N PHE A 89 -23.49 -1.93 -7.14
CA PHE A 89 -23.13 -1.51 -8.49
C PHE A 89 -22.61 -2.68 -9.35
N PRO A 90 -23.42 -3.74 -9.60
CA PRO A 90 -22.96 -4.99 -10.21
C PRO A 90 -22.54 -4.87 -11.69
N ARG A 91 -22.83 -3.74 -12.34
CA ARG A 91 -22.52 -3.50 -13.76
C ARG A 91 -21.25 -2.68 -13.98
N ILE A 92 -20.62 -2.21 -12.91
CA ILE A 92 -19.39 -1.40 -12.97
C ILE A 92 -18.19 -2.33 -12.83
N ASP A 93 -17.16 -2.14 -13.67
CA ASP A 93 -15.86 -2.79 -13.45
C ASP A 93 -15.22 -2.15 -12.22
N PHE A 94 -15.36 -2.83 -11.08
CA PHE A 94 -14.92 -2.33 -9.79
C PHE A 94 -13.64 -3.05 -9.33
N ARG A 95 -12.62 -2.26 -8.97
CA ARG A 95 -11.31 -2.73 -8.51
C ARG A 95 -11.02 -2.15 -7.14
N LEU A 96 -11.04 -3.01 -6.11
CA LEU A 96 -10.67 -2.64 -4.75
C LEU A 96 -9.18 -2.85 -4.52
N HIS A 97 -8.54 -1.90 -3.85
CA HIS A 97 -7.20 -1.99 -3.31
C HIS A 97 -7.23 -1.89 -1.79
N ARG A 98 -6.82 -2.97 -1.12
CA ARG A 98 -6.76 -3.04 0.34
C ARG A 98 -5.37 -2.61 0.78
N LEU A 99 -5.27 -1.39 1.32
CA LEU A 99 -4.02 -0.78 1.78
C LEU A 99 -3.60 -1.46 3.08
N ARG A 100 -2.43 -2.11 3.05
CA ARG A 100 -1.87 -2.86 4.20
C ARG A 100 -1.13 -1.98 5.21
N HIS A 101 -1.00 -0.70 4.91
CA HIS A 101 -0.40 0.29 5.79
C HIS A 101 -1.05 1.65 5.55
N GLN A 102 -0.95 2.52 6.55
CA GLN A 102 -1.39 3.90 6.41
C GLN A 102 -0.49 4.64 5.42
N THR A 103 -1.07 5.13 4.33
CA THR A 103 -0.35 5.97 3.36
C THR A 103 -0.11 7.37 3.95
N LYS A 104 0.98 8.00 3.52
CA LYS A 104 1.39 9.37 3.86
C LYS A 104 0.63 10.44 3.07
N GLY A 105 -0.44 10.09 2.37
CA GLY A 105 -1.31 11.05 1.68
C GLY A 105 -1.97 10.49 0.41
N ALA A 106 -2.80 11.32 -0.21
CA ALA A 106 -3.55 10.96 -1.40
C ALA A 106 -2.63 10.61 -2.58
N SER A 107 -1.51 11.31 -2.75
CA SER A 107 -0.56 11.04 -3.84
C SER A 107 0.04 9.63 -3.75
N GLU A 108 0.39 9.15 -2.54
CA GLU A 108 0.87 7.77 -2.34
C GLU A 108 -0.24 6.75 -2.61
N THR A 109 -1.47 7.04 -2.18
CA THR A 109 -2.63 6.18 -2.49
C THR A 109 -2.85 6.07 -4.00
N LEU A 110 -2.78 7.19 -4.72
CA LEU A 110 -2.92 7.23 -6.17
C LEU A 110 -1.79 6.46 -6.87
N TYR A 111 -0.55 6.57 -6.37
CA TYR A 111 0.57 5.79 -6.87
C TYR A 111 0.30 4.29 -6.75
N ILE A 112 -0.10 3.80 -5.56
CA ILE A 112 -0.41 2.39 -5.30
C ILE A 112 -1.51 1.87 -6.25
N ILE A 113 -2.57 2.66 -6.46
CA ILE A 113 -3.66 2.29 -7.38
C ILE A 113 -3.15 2.22 -8.81
N SER A 114 -2.42 3.25 -9.26
CA SER A 114 -1.88 3.30 -10.63
C SER A 114 -0.84 2.22 -10.89
N GLN A 115 -0.10 1.78 -9.87
CA GLN A 115 0.80 0.63 -9.91
C GLN A 115 0.07 -0.69 -10.17
N SER A 116 -1.23 -0.73 -9.90
CA SER A 116 -2.07 -1.91 -10.00
C SER A 116 -2.93 -1.93 -11.26
N MET A 117 -2.81 -0.89 -12.08
CA MET A 117 -3.46 -0.79 -13.37
C MET A 117 -2.76 -1.68 -14.40
N THR A 118 -3.54 -2.41 -15.19
CA THR A 118 -3.00 -3.12 -16.36
C THR A 118 -2.49 -2.11 -17.41
N LYS A 119 -1.73 -2.60 -18.39
CA LYS A 119 -1.24 -1.78 -19.52
C LYS A 119 -2.35 -1.02 -20.24
N GLU A 120 -3.52 -1.64 -20.39
CA GLU A 120 -4.68 -0.99 -20.99
C GLU A 120 -5.21 0.16 -20.11
N HIS A 121 -5.41 -0.09 -18.82
CA HIS A 121 -5.86 0.93 -17.88
C HIS A 121 -4.91 2.13 -17.82
N LEU A 122 -3.59 1.91 -17.87
CA LEU A 122 -2.58 2.97 -17.85
C LEU A 122 -2.69 3.93 -19.05
N THR A 123 -3.26 3.51 -20.18
CA THR A 123 -3.47 4.40 -21.34
C THR A 123 -4.68 5.32 -21.19
N ARG A 124 -5.61 5.00 -20.29
CA ARG A 124 -6.89 5.70 -20.15
C ARG A 124 -6.75 6.98 -19.35
N LYS A 125 -7.52 8.00 -19.72
CA LYS A 125 -7.68 9.22 -18.92
C LYS A 125 -8.17 8.83 -17.52
N THR A 126 -7.59 9.44 -16.51
CA THR A 126 -7.79 9.03 -15.12
C THR A 126 -8.25 10.21 -14.29
N VAL A 127 -9.34 10.06 -13.54
CA VAL A 127 -9.86 11.08 -12.62
C VAL A 127 -9.82 10.55 -11.19
N SER A 128 -9.28 11.34 -10.27
CA SER A 128 -9.36 11.11 -8.82
C SER A 128 -10.47 11.99 -8.26
N LEU A 129 -11.35 11.40 -7.46
CA LEU A 129 -12.45 12.06 -6.78
C LEU A 129 -12.34 11.83 -5.28
N ASP A 130 -12.33 12.91 -4.49
CA ASP A 130 -12.36 12.80 -3.03
C ASP A 130 -13.68 12.15 -2.56
N CYS A 131 -13.57 11.25 -1.59
CA CYS A 131 -14.72 10.48 -1.09
C CYS A 131 -15.75 11.30 -0.30
N ASP A 132 -15.46 12.57 -0.03
CA ASP A 132 -16.29 13.51 0.72
C ASP A 132 -16.82 14.68 -0.11
N THR A 133 -16.75 14.59 -1.43
CA THR A 133 -17.45 15.50 -2.32
C THR A 133 -18.51 14.75 -3.11
N ILE A 134 -19.73 15.26 -3.10
CA ILE A 134 -20.85 14.76 -3.94
C ILE A 134 -20.98 15.69 -5.13
N TYR A 135 -20.96 15.15 -6.34
CA TYR A 135 -21.17 15.90 -7.57
C TYR A 135 -22.60 15.71 -8.04
N TRP A 136 -23.36 16.79 -8.18
CA TRP A 136 -24.72 16.79 -8.74
C TRP A 136 -24.71 17.04 -10.25
N GLY A 137 -23.69 17.73 -10.75
CA GLY A 137 -23.39 17.87 -12.18
C GLY A 137 -22.58 16.69 -12.73
N ASP A 138 -22.65 16.49 -14.05
CA ASP A 138 -21.98 15.38 -14.74
C ASP A 138 -20.49 15.69 -15.01
N VAL A 139 -19.67 15.60 -13.95
CA VAL A 139 -18.23 15.84 -14.04
C VAL A 139 -17.50 14.85 -14.94
N LEU A 140 -17.99 13.62 -15.08
CA LEU A 140 -17.31 12.62 -15.93
C LEU A 140 -17.55 12.90 -17.41
N GLU A 141 -18.69 13.45 -17.79
CA GLU A 141 -18.91 13.91 -19.16
C GLU A 141 -17.98 15.06 -19.53
N ASP A 142 -17.76 16.01 -18.62
CA ASP A 142 -16.79 17.09 -18.80
C ASP A 142 -15.36 16.53 -18.98
N VAL A 143 -14.97 15.52 -18.18
CA VAL A 143 -13.68 14.82 -18.31
C VAL A 143 -13.50 14.20 -19.70
N ARG A 144 -14.56 13.60 -20.26
CA ARG A 144 -14.53 12.98 -21.60
C ARG A 144 -14.41 14.01 -22.72
N ARG A 145 -14.98 15.20 -22.54
CA ARG A 145 -14.88 16.32 -23.50
C ARG A 145 -13.53 17.04 -23.48
N MET A 146 -12.75 16.88 -22.41
CA MET A 146 -11.43 17.51 -22.33
C MET A 146 -10.49 17.01 -23.46
N PRO A 147 -9.68 17.90 -24.05
CA PRO A 147 -8.72 17.52 -25.09
C PRO A 147 -7.79 16.39 -24.65
N LYS A 148 -7.35 15.55 -25.60
CA LYS A 148 -6.35 14.50 -25.32
C LYS A 148 -5.05 15.13 -24.82
N GLY A 149 -4.34 14.42 -23.94
CA GLY A 149 -3.08 14.89 -23.34
C GLY A 149 -3.22 16.00 -22.29
N HIS A 150 -4.44 16.48 -22.01
CA HIS A 150 -4.66 17.51 -20.99
C HIS A 150 -5.06 16.90 -19.64
N GLY A 151 -4.49 17.44 -18.58
CA GLY A 151 -5.00 17.28 -17.22
C GLY A 151 -6.01 18.37 -16.88
N GLY A 152 -6.60 18.31 -15.70
CA GLY A 152 -7.54 19.35 -15.26
C GLY A 152 -7.88 19.28 -13.79
N CYS A 153 -8.36 20.39 -13.25
CA CYS A 153 -8.84 20.48 -11.88
C CYS A 153 -10.21 21.15 -11.88
N PHE A 154 -11.20 20.51 -11.25
CA PHE A 154 -12.50 21.10 -11.05
C PHE A 154 -12.49 22.04 -9.86
N TYR A 155 -12.93 23.28 -10.05
CA TYR A 155 -12.85 24.33 -9.04
C TYR A 155 -14.17 25.07 -8.87
N PHE A 156 -14.32 25.71 -7.70
CA PHE A 156 -15.40 26.65 -7.41
C PHE A 156 -14.81 27.96 -6.87
N THR A 157 -15.61 29.02 -6.89
CA THR A 157 -15.22 30.28 -6.26
C THR A 157 -15.35 30.18 -4.75
N ASP A 158 -14.22 30.24 -4.06
CA ASP A 158 -14.13 30.27 -2.60
C ASP A 158 -13.81 31.69 -2.13
N ASP A 159 -14.70 32.24 -1.32
CA ASP A 159 -14.63 33.59 -0.76
C ASP A 159 -14.26 33.55 0.74
N GLY A 160 -13.82 32.40 1.25
CA GLY A 160 -13.49 32.19 2.66
C GLY A 160 -12.13 32.74 3.08
N ASP A 161 -12.00 33.04 4.38
CA ASP A 161 -10.79 33.65 4.95
C ASP A 161 -9.66 32.66 5.25
N LYS A 162 -9.96 31.35 5.34
CA LYS A 162 -9.00 30.30 5.70
C LYS A 162 -8.77 29.34 4.53
N PRO A 163 -7.53 29.21 4.02
CA PRO A 163 -7.24 28.33 2.89
C PRO A 163 -7.19 26.86 3.33
N ILE A 164 -8.33 26.17 3.28
CA ILE A 164 -8.45 24.75 3.67
C ILE A 164 -8.42 23.78 2.48
N PHE A 165 -8.47 24.30 1.25
CA PHE A 165 -8.42 23.54 0.00
C PHE A 165 -7.06 23.69 -0.70
N SER A 166 -6.90 23.03 -1.86
CA SER A 166 -5.91 23.46 -2.85
C SER A 166 -6.51 24.52 -3.77
N TYR A 167 -5.70 25.51 -4.14
CA TYR A 167 -6.11 26.63 -4.97
C TYR A 167 -5.32 26.66 -6.27
N ILE A 168 -5.97 27.04 -7.36
CA ILE A 168 -5.38 27.10 -8.70
C ILE A 168 -5.35 28.54 -9.21
N LYS A 169 -4.29 28.93 -9.91
CA LYS A 169 -4.27 30.16 -10.70
C LYS A 169 -4.41 29.77 -12.17
N THR A 170 -5.28 30.44 -12.90
CA THR A 170 -5.48 30.19 -14.33
C THR A 170 -5.23 31.42 -15.18
N GLU A 171 -4.89 31.20 -16.45
CA GLU A 171 -4.74 32.21 -17.48
C GLU A 171 -5.42 31.74 -18.78
N PRO A 172 -6.12 32.62 -19.52
CA PRO A 172 -6.67 32.28 -20.82
C PRO A 172 -5.55 32.03 -21.83
N LYS A 173 -5.52 30.83 -22.44
CA LYS A 173 -4.57 30.49 -23.51
C LYS A 173 -5.24 29.56 -24.51
N ASP A 174 -5.19 29.91 -25.79
CA ASP A 174 -5.83 29.18 -26.90
C ASP A 174 -7.36 29.01 -26.71
N GLY A 175 -8.02 29.99 -26.07
CA GLY A 175 -9.46 29.92 -25.76
C GLY A 175 -9.81 28.99 -24.58
N LEU A 176 -8.82 28.45 -23.87
CA LEU A 176 -8.99 27.58 -22.71
C LEU A 176 -8.45 28.25 -21.44
N GLU A 177 -9.07 27.96 -20.30
CA GLU A 177 -8.58 28.38 -18.96
C GLU A 177 -7.46 27.44 -18.51
N ARG A 178 -6.20 27.80 -18.75
CA ARG A 178 -5.05 26.96 -18.38
C ARG A 178 -4.59 27.25 -16.96
N ILE A 179 -4.29 26.20 -16.20
CA ILE A 179 -3.68 26.31 -14.86
C ILE A 179 -2.20 26.66 -15.01
N VAL A 180 -1.78 27.74 -14.35
CA VAL A 180 -0.38 28.23 -14.32
C VAL A 180 0.29 28.05 -12.97
N ASP A 181 -0.48 27.88 -11.89
CA ASP A 181 0.04 27.53 -10.56
C ASP A 181 -1.05 26.79 -9.77
N ILE A 182 -0.62 25.93 -8.85
CA ILE A 182 -1.49 25.19 -7.91
C ILE A 182 -0.77 25.04 -6.59
N ARG A 183 -1.44 25.35 -5.47
CA ARG A 183 -0.88 25.21 -4.12
C ARG A 183 -1.87 24.59 -3.16
N GLU A 184 -1.37 23.68 -2.34
CA GLU A 184 -2.11 23.09 -1.22
C GLU A 184 -2.21 24.10 -0.06
N LYS A 185 -3.40 24.27 0.52
CA LYS A 185 -3.65 25.06 1.75
C LYS A 185 -3.10 26.49 1.70
N LYS A 186 -2.94 27.04 0.50
CA LYS A 186 -2.50 28.42 0.24
C LYS A 186 -3.34 29.03 -0.87
N ALA A 187 -4.16 30.02 -0.51
CA ALA A 187 -5.00 30.74 -1.46
C ALA A 187 -4.17 31.65 -2.37
N ILE A 188 -3.76 31.11 -3.52
CA ILE A 188 -3.09 31.86 -4.60
C ILE A 188 -4.09 32.55 -5.55
N SER A 189 -5.38 32.25 -5.39
CA SER A 189 -6.54 32.82 -6.08
C SER A 189 -7.81 32.49 -5.28
N ASN A 190 -8.99 32.89 -5.77
CA ASN A 190 -10.29 32.46 -5.24
C ASN A 190 -10.82 31.15 -5.87
N LYS A 191 -10.02 30.43 -6.66
CA LYS A 191 -10.41 29.20 -7.35
C LYS A 191 -9.96 27.99 -6.53
N ALA A 192 -10.82 27.49 -5.65
CA ALA A 192 -10.57 26.33 -4.81
C ALA A 192 -10.98 25.03 -5.51
N ASN A 193 -10.15 23.99 -5.42
CA ASN A 193 -10.47 22.69 -6.00
C ASN A 193 -11.60 21.99 -5.23
N THR A 194 -12.45 21.29 -5.97
CA THR A 194 -13.59 20.51 -5.42
C THR A 194 -13.18 19.13 -4.88
N GLY A 195 -11.94 18.70 -5.12
CA GLY A 195 -11.50 17.32 -4.88
C GLY A 195 -11.55 16.42 -6.13
N ALA A 196 -11.86 16.98 -7.31
CA ALA A 196 -11.78 16.28 -8.60
C ALA A 196 -10.56 16.71 -9.41
N TYR A 197 -9.65 15.75 -9.62
CA TYR A 197 -8.37 15.93 -10.29
C TYR A 197 -8.25 14.99 -11.49
N VAL A 198 -7.95 15.53 -12.66
CA VAL A 198 -7.91 14.79 -13.92
C VAL A 198 -6.47 14.70 -14.42
N PHE A 199 -6.02 13.49 -14.69
CA PHE A 199 -4.73 13.17 -15.25
C PHE A 199 -4.88 12.76 -16.72
N PRO A 200 -3.95 13.16 -17.61
CA PRO A 200 -4.00 12.80 -19.02
C PRO A 200 -4.12 11.29 -19.26
N SER A 201 -3.44 10.48 -18.43
CA SER A 201 -3.50 9.03 -18.45
C SER A 201 -3.12 8.43 -17.08
N GLY A 202 -3.42 7.15 -16.87
CA GLY A 202 -2.95 6.41 -15.70
C GLY A 202 -1.41 6.28 -15.65
N ALA A 203 -0.75 6.22 -16.80
CA ALA A 203 0.71 6.19 -16.90
C ALA A 203 1.37 7.50 -16.44
N GLU A 204 0.80 8.65 -16.84
CA GLU A 204 1.25 9.95 -16.34
C GLU A 204 1.05 10.05 -14.83
N LEU A 205 -0.12 9.63 -14.33
CA LEU A 205 -0.37 9.57 -12.89
C LEU A 205 0.70 8.72 -12.16
N LYS A 206 0.95 7.48 -12.62
CA LYS A 206 1.95 6.57 -12.04
C LYS A 206 3.34 7.22 -11.97
N SER A 207 3.80 7.75 -13.10
CA SER A 207 5.16 8.34 -13.23
C SER A 207 5.35 9.55 -12.32
N TRP A 208 4.39 10.50 -12.35
CA TRP A 208 4.52 11.73 -11.57
C TRP A 208 4.21 11.55 -10.09
N ALA A 209 3.32 10.63 -9.72
CA ALA A 209 3.12 10.27 -8.32
C ALA A 209 4.40 9.64 -7.75
N SER A 210 5.07 8.74 -8.48
CA SER A 210 6.37 8.19 -8.06
C SER A 210 7.41 9.29 -7.84
N LYS A 211 7.55 10.24 -8.77
CA LYS A 211 8.50 11.37 -8.63
C LYS A 211 8.18 12.25 -7.43
N ASN A 212 6.90 12.48 -7.15
CA ASN A 212 6.48 13.26 -5.99
C ASN A 212 6.85 12.56 -4.67
N LEU A 213 6.71 11.23 -4.61
CA LEU A 213 7.10 10.44 -3.44
C LEU A 213 8.63 10.38 -3.24
N ASP A 214 9.39 10.48 -4.31
CA ASP A 214 10.86 10.41 -4.31
C ASP A 214 11.54 11.75 -3.97
N LYS A 215 10.78 12.85 -3.88
CA LYS A 215 11.33 14.17 -3.54
C LYS A 215 11.67 14.27 -2.06
N GLU A 216 12.80 14.90 -1.75
CA GLU A 216 13.14 15.30 -0.39
C GLU A 216 12.08 16.31 0.11
N THR A 217 11.25 15.86 1.02
CA THR A 217 10.30 16.73 1.71
C THR A 217 10.98 17.39 2.90
N SER A 218 10.86 18.71 3.02
CA SER A 218 11.14 19.39 4.29
C SER A 218 10.34 18.69 5.41
N PRO A 219 10.88 18.55 6.64
CA PRO A 219 10.16 17.94 7.77
C PRO A 219 8.80 18.60 8.08
N GLU A 220 8.52 19.78 7.50
CA GLU A 220 7.22 20.46 7.57
C GLU A 220 6.14 19.90 6.63
N VAL A 221 6.50 19.17 5.57
CA VAL A 221 5.52 18.59 4.62
C VAL A 221 5.07 17.23 5.13
N GLY A 222 4.14 17.24 6.09
CA GLY A 222 3.65 16.02 6.75
C GLY A 222 2.80 15.09 5.87
N GLU A 223 2.36 15.50 4.68
CA GLU A 223 1.48 14.71 3.79
C GLU A 223 1.80 14.94 2.31
N TYR A 224 1.71 13.88 1.49
CA TYR A 224 1.82 13.96 0.03
C TYR A 224 0.45 14.22 -0.62
N TYR A 225 0.25 15.45 -1.10
CA TYR A 225 -1.02 15.89 -1.70
C TYR A 225 -1.05 15.70 -3.22
N THR A 226 -2.24 15.47 -3.76
CA THR A 226 -2.49 15.39 -5.21
C THR A 226 -2.08 16.68 -5.93
N SER A 227 -2.29 17.84 -5.30
CA SER A 227 -1.92 19.15 -5.82
C SER A 227 -0.41 19.30 -6.05
N GLN A 228 0.43 18.66 -5.23
CA GLN A 228 1.89 18.66 -5.39
C GLN A 228 2.31 17.87 -6.63
N THR A 229 1.70 16.70 -6.86
CA THR A 229 1.91 15.92 -8.09
C THR A 229 1.53 16.74 -9.32
N ILE A 230 0.36 17.39 -9.32
CA ILE A 230 -0.09 18.22 -10.44
C ILE A 230 0.83 19.43 -10.65
N SER A 231 1.29 20.07 -9.57
CA SER A 231 2.26 21.16 -9.63
C SER A 231 3.52 20.73 -10.41
N GLN A 232 4.06 19.55 -10.11
CA GLN A 232 5.22 19.00 -10.82
C GLN A 232 4.91 18.68 -12.28
N MET A 233 3.74 18.10 -12.57
CA MET A 233 3.31 17.84 -13.94
C MET A 233 3.25 19.12 -14.78
N ILE A 234 2.80 20.23 -14.19
CA ILE A 234 2.73 21.53 -14.86
C ILE A 234 4.14 22.12 -15.05
N PHE A 235 4.91 22.26 -13.96
CA PHE A 235 6.17 23.01 -13.98
C PHE A 235 7.36 22.24 -14.54
N GLU A 236 7.48 20.96 -14.19
CA GLU A 236 8.59 20.09 -14.64
C GLU A 236 8.20 19.30 -15.89
N GLY A 237 6.93 18.89 -16.00
CA GLY A 237 6.43 18.09 -17.12
C GLY A 237 5.96 18.91 -18.32
N GLY A 238 5.64 20.19 -18.15
CA GLY A 238 5.03 21.01 -19.20
C GLY A 238 3.66 20.51 -19.64
N ILE A 239 2.99 19.69 -18.83
CA ILE A 239 1.69 19.10 -19.16
C ILE A 239 0.62 20.19 -19.04
N PRO A 240 -0.23 20.39 -20.07
CA PRO A 240 -1.28 21.38 -19.99
C PRO A 240 -2.40 20.91 -19.04
N PHE A 241 -2.68 21.71 -18.02
CA PHE A 241 -3.82 21.51 -17.12
C PHE A 241 -4.89 22.58 -17.32
N LEU A 242 -6.16 22.17 -17.28
CA LEU A 242 -7.31 23.07 -17.45
C LEU A 242 -8.02 23.31 -16.11
N GLY A 243 -8.42 24.55 -15.86
CA GLY A 243 -9.35 24.88 -14.78
C GLY A 243 -10.79 24.67 -15.24
N MET A 244 -11.50 23.76 -14.58
CA MET A 244 -12.88 23.41 -14.92
C MET A 244 -13.84 23.99 -13.86
N PRO A 245 -14.58 25.08 -14.15
CA PRO A 245 -15.47 25.67 -13.16
C PRO A 245 -16.69 24.79 -12.88
N VAL A 246 -17.04 24.65 -11.60
CA VAL A 246 -18.26 23.99 -11.12
C VAL A 246 -19.09 25.00 -10.34
N SER A 247 -20.39 25.06 -10.61
CA SER A 247 -21.32 25.90 -9.85
C SER A 247 -21.49 25.36 -8.43
N LYS A 248 -21.66 26.24 -7.43
CA LYS A 248 -21.98 25.84 -6.04
C LYS A 248 -23.27 25.01 -5.92
N LYS A 249 -24.12 24.99 -6.96
CA LYS A 249 -25.33 24.15 -7.03
C LYS A 249 -25.07 22.73 -7.55
N ASP A 250 -23.94 22.51 -8.22
CA ASP A 250 -23.62 21.28 -8.94
C ASP A 250 -22.68 20.35 -8.15
N PHE A 251 -22.30 20.72 -6.93
CA PHE A 251 -21.56 19.85 -6.01
C PHE A 251 -21.79 20.23 -4.55
N THR A 252 -21.41 19.35 -3.63
CA THR A 252 -21.41 19.62 -2.18
C THR A 252 -20.27 18.87 -1.51
N VAL A 253 -19.48 19.58 -0.70
CA VAL A 253 -18.45 18.98 0.16
C VAL A 253 -19.07 18.61 1.50
N VAL A 254 -18.76 17.43 2.01
CA VAL A 254 -19.25 16.85 3.28
C VAL A 254 -18.09 16.26 4.12
N GLY A 255 -16.90 16.84 3.97
CA GLY A 255 -15.67 16.40 4.63
C GLY A 255 -15.58 16.75 6.11
N THR A 256 -16.46 17.60 6.63
CA THR A 256 -16.57 17.91 8.07
C THR A 256 -18.01 17.75 8.59
N PRO A 257 -18.19 17.54 9.92
CA PRO A 257 -19.50 17.50 10.55
C PRO A 257 -20.37 18.74 10.26
N GLU A 258 -19.78 19.93 10.21
CA GLU A 258 -20.48 21.19 9.93
C GLU A 258 -20.97 21.24 8.48
N GLN A 259 -20.14 20.80 7.54
CA GLN A 259 -20.50 20.68 6.12
C GLN A 259 -21.62 19.67 5.91
N LEU A 260 -21.54 18.51 6.58
CA LEU A 260 -22.61 17.51 6.58
C LEU A 260 -23.91 18.09 7.14
N GLN A 261 -23.87 18.77 8.28
CA GLN A 261 -25.05 19.43 8.86
C GLN A 261 -25.66 20.47 7.92
N ALA A 262 -24.84 21.25 7.20
CA ALA A 262 -25.33 22.22 6.23
C ALA A 262 -26.10 21.53 5.08
N LEU A 263 -25.58 20.42 4.54
CA LEU A 263 -26.30 19.62 3.55
C LEU A 263 -27.60 19.05 4.14
N LEU A 264 -27.57 18.50 5.36
CA LEU A 264 -28.77 17.95 6.00
C LEU A 264 -29.85 19.01 6.22
N LYS A 265 -29.48 20.24 6.61
CA LYS A 265 -30.41 21.38 6.69
C LYS A 265 -31.08 21.67 5.35
N GLN A 266 -30.29 21.67 4.27
CA GLN A 266 -30.79 21.91 2.93
C GLN A 266 -31.77 20.81 2.51
N LEU A 267 -31.44 19.54 2.77
CA LEU A 267 -32.29 18.40 2.43
C LEU A 267 -33.58 18.36 3.29
N SER A 268 -33.52 18.70 4.58
CA SER A 268 -34.69 18.70 5.46
C SER A 268 -35.66 19.85 5.15
N SER A 269 -35.15 21.03 4.78
CA SER A 269 -35.95 22.21 4.47
C SER A 269 -36.62 22.19 3.08
N SER A 270 -36.36 21.15 2.27
CA SER A 270 -36.68 21.08 0.82
C SER A 270 -38.17 20.93 0.45
N ASN A 271 -39.12 21.30 1.32
CA ASN A 271 -40.53 21.44 0.94
C ASN A 271 -40.81 22.71 0.07
N LYS A 272 -39.80 23.49 -0.27
CA LYS A 272 -39.90 24.70 -1.11
C LYS A 272 -38.87 24.70 -2.25
N GLY A 273 -39.14 23.94 -3.30
CA GLY A 273 -38.85 24.27 -4.72
C GLY A 273 -37.44 24.61 -5.24
N GLU A 274 -36.41 24.79 -4.41
CA GLU A 274 -35.14 25.41 -4.88
C GLU A 274 -33.91 24.50 -4.92
N VAL A 275 -34.01 23.24 -4.51
CA VAL A 275 -32.88 22.31 -4.53
C VAL A 275 -33.01 21.34 -5.71
N PRO A 276 -32.04 21.28 -6.65
CA PRO A 276 -32.07 20.39 -7.82
C PRO A 276 -31.78 18.92 -7.46
N ILE A 277 -32.02 18.51 -6.21
CA ILE A 277 -31.71 17.15 -5.73
C ILE A 277 -33.02 16.37 -5.67
N LYS A 278 -33.24 15.51 -6.67
CA LYS A 278 -34.33 14.53 -6.62
C LYS A 278 -33.97 13.43 -5.61
N MET A 279 -34.21 13.68 -4.32
CA MET A 279 -33.96 12.69 -3.29
C MET A 279 -34.75 11.41 -3.57
N LYS A 280 -34.05 10.27 -3.63
CA LYS A 280 -34.68 8.96 -3.68
C LYS A 280 -35.44 8.75 -2.36
N LYS A 281 -36.76 8.62 -2.43
CA LYS A 281 -37.59 8.29 -1.26
C LYS A 281 -37.17 6.93 -0.69
N ARG A 282 -37.26 6.80 0.62
CA ARG A 282 -36.77 5.65 1.41
C ARG A 282 -37.86 5.10 2.30
N ARG A 283 -37.76 3.81 2.63
CA ARG A 283 -38.61 3.11 3.58
C ARG A 283 -37.91 3.02 4.93
N PHE A 284 -38.38 3.75 5.93
CA PHE A 284 -37.88 3.70 7.30
C PHE A 284 -38.80 2.83 8.15
N CYS A 285 -38.25 1.78 8.76
CA CYS A 285 -38.95 0.93 9.70
C CYS A 285 -38.50 1.27 11.11
N PHE A 286 -39.41 1.80 11.92
CA PHE A 286 -39.19 2.08 13.33
C PHE A 286 -39.80 0.97 14.16
N ASP A 287 -39.03 0.38 15.08
CA ASP A 287 -39.63 -0.33 16.19
C ASP A 287 -40.48 0.65 17.03
N LEU A 288 -41.48 0.11 17.71
CA LEU A 288 -42.39 0.89 18.53
C LEU A 288 -41.84 1.06 19.95
N ASP A 289 -41.60 -0.04 20.66
CA ASP A 289 -41.30 -0.03 22.09
C ASP A 289 -39.80 0.13 22.32
N GLY A 290 -39.39 1.00 23.23
CA GLY A 290 -37.98 1.39 23.39
C GLY A 290 -37.46 2.34 22.30
N THR A 291 -38.19 2.54 21.20
CA THR A 291 -37.78 3.41 20.08
C THR A 291 -38.67 4.65 19.89
N LEU A 292 -39.99 4.49 19.73
CA LEU A 292 -40.92 5.63 19.60
C LEU A 292 -41.71 5.89 20.88
N VAL A 293 -41.96 4.85 21.66
CA VAL A 293 -42.55 4.92 22.99
C VAL A 293 -41.69 4.10 23.95
N GLY A 294 -41.67 4.44 25.24
CA GLY A 294 -40.99 3.67 26.27
C GLY A 294 -41.68 2.34 26.58
N TYR A 295 -41.26 1.69 27.66
CA TYR A 295 -41.93 0.49 28.15
C TYR A 295 -43.16 0.84 29.01
N PRO A 296 -44.14 -0.08 29.17
CA PRO A 296 -45.33 0.16 29.99
C PRO A 296 -44.97 0.55 31.43
N GLU A 297 -45.45 1.70 31.90
CA GLU A 297 -45.31 2.12 33.31
C GLU A 297 -46.09 1.19 34.25
N VAL A 298 -47.25 0.70 33.76
CA VAL A 298 -48.03 -0.34 34.42
C VAL A 298 -47.77 -1.67 33.71
N LYS A 299 -47.28 -2.67 34.45
CA LYS A 299 -46.87 -3.97 33.89
C LYS A 299 -48.00 -4.61 33.07
N GLY A 300 -47.76 -4.76 31.76
CA GLY A 300 -48.67 -5.41 30.83
C GLY A 300 -49.72 -4.48 30.19
N ASP A 301 -49.82 -3.22 30.64
CA ASP A 301 -50.72 -2.21 30.08
C ASP A 301 -49.95 -1.25 29.16
N TYR A 302 -49.90 -1.61 27.88
CA TYR A 302 -49.20 -0.83 26.85
C TYR A 302 -49.79 0.56 26.58
N SER A 303 -51.00 0.88 27.09
CA SER A 303 -51.55 2.23 26.97
C SER A 303 -50.77 3.27 27.79
N THR A 304 -49.98 2.78 28.76
CA THR A 304 -49.15 3.59 29.67
C THR A 304 -47.72 3.79 29.20
N CYS A 305 -47.33 3.31 28.00
CA CYS A 305 -45.98 3.58 27.49
C CYS A 305 -45.79 5.09 27.24
N PRO A 306 -44.78 5.75 27.82
CA PRO A 306 -44.54 7.18 27.63
C PRO A 306 -43.98 7.45 26.22
N PRO A 307 -44.23 8.64 25.63
CA PRO A 307 -43.67 8.99 24.32
C PRO A 307 -42.16 9.23 24.38
N ILE A 308 -41.44 8.88 23.30
CA ILE A 308 -40.06 9.30 23.06
C ILE A 308 -40.08 10.45 22.06
N ASP A 309 -40.35 11.66 22.57
CA ASP A 309 -40.71 12.84 21.74
C ASP A 309 -39.68 13.19 20.67
N LYS A 310 -38.38 12.95 20.94
CA LYS A 310 -37.31 13.19 19.96
C LYS A 310 -37.48 12.29 18.72
N ASN A 311 -37.77 11.01 18.91
CA ASN A 311 -37.88 10.05 17.81
C ASN A 311 -39.23 10.18 17.09
N ILE A 312 -40.31 10.50 17.82
CA ILE A 312 -41.62 10.80 17.24
C ILE A 312 -41.51 12.00 16.28
N ARG A 313 -40.85 13.08 16.70
CA ARG A 313 -40.61 14.25 15.83
C ARG A 313 -39.81 13.91 14.58
N LEU A 314 -38.82 13.03 14.71
CA LEU A 314 -38.06 12.54 13.56
C LEU A 314 -38.96 11.78 12.55
N VAL A 315 -39.82 10.87 13.03
CA VAL A 315 -40.79 10.16 12.18
C VAL A 315 -41.70 11.14 11.45
N GLN A 316 -42.23 12.13 12.17
CA GLN A 316 -43.12 13.16 11.60
C GLN A 316 -42.43 13.95 10.48
N GLN A 317 -41.17 14.34 10.67
CA GLN A 317 -40.44 15.09 9.64
C GLN A 317 -40.06 14.22 8.43
N LEU A 318 -39.65 12.96 8.65
CA LEU A 318 -39.39 12.03 7.55
C LEU A 318 -40.66 11.77 6.72
N PHE A 319 -41.80 11.60 7.39
CA PHE A 319 -43.10 11.46 6.75
C PHE A 319 -43.47 12.72 5.94
N LYS A 320 -43.32 13.91 6.53
CA LYS A 320 -43.56 15.20 5.87
C LYS A 320 -42.63 15.44 4.68
N ALA A 321 -41.40 14.92 4.73
CA ALA A 321 -40.45 14.92 3.62
C ALA A 321 -40.80 13.87 2.53
N GLY A 322 -41.89 13.12 2.68
CA GLY A 322 -42.40 12.15 1.71
C GLY A 322 -41.68 10.81 1.72
N HIS A 323 -40.96 10.48 2.81
CA HIS A 323 -40.43 9.13 3.01
C HIS A 323 -41.53 8.19 3.49
N HIS A 324 -41.34 6.90 3.21
CA HIS A 324 -42.30 5.87 3.57
C HIS A 324 -42.00 5.35 4.97
N ILE A 325 -42.86 5.69 5.93
CA ILE A 325 -42.75 5.24 7.32
C ILE A 325 -43.47 3.90 7.52
N ILE A 326 -42.77 2.94 8.12
CA ILE A 326 -43.25 1.65 8.58
C ILE A 326 -43.07 1.60 10.10
N ILE A 327 -44.11 1.21 10.83
CA ILE A 327 -44.00 0.90 12.26
C ILE A 327 -43.94 -0.61 12.41
N GLN A 328 -42.94 -1.09 13.12
CA GLN A 328 -42.81 -2.48 13.53
C GLN A 328 -43.03 -2.58 15.03
N THR A 329 -43.68 -3.65 15.48
CA THR A 329 -43.81 -3.91 16.92
C THR A 329 -43.77 -5.41 17.20
N ALA A 330 -43.11 -5.78 18.29
CA ALA A 330 -43.12 -7.14 18.84
C ALA A 330 -44.15 -7.32 19.98
N ARG A 331 -45.05 -6.35 20.20
CA ARG A 331 -46.05 -6.41 21.28
C ARG A 331 -46.84 -7.70 21.27
N ARG A 332 -46.87 -8.38 22.42
CA ARG A 332 -47.60 -9.64 22.64
C ARG A 332 -47.25 -10.77 21.66
N MET A 333 -46.20 -10.64 20.83
CA MET A 333 -45.79 -11.68 19.89
C MET A 333 -45.39 -12.97 20.60
N LYS A 334 -44.65 -12.85 21.71
CA LYS A 334 -44.31 -14.00 22.57
C LYS A 334 -45.55 -14.59 23.29
N THR A 335 -46.53 -13.74 23.62
CA THR A 335 -47.76 -14.19 24.31
C THR A 335 -48.65 -15.04 23.40
N HIS A 336 -48.60 -14.80 22.09
CA HIS A 336 -49.42 -15.50 21.10
C HIS A 336 -48.59 -16.38 20.15
N ASP A 337 -47.40 -16.83 20.58
CA ASP A 337 -46.52 -17.74 19.84
C ASP A 337 -46.25 -17.33 18.37
N GLY A 338 -46.13 -16.02 18.14
CA GLY A 338 -45.88 -15.45 16.82
C GLY A 338 -47.10 -15.38 15.88
N ASN A 339 -48.29 -15.72 16.36
CA ASN A 339 -49.52 -15.62 15.58
C ASN A 339 -49.99 -14.15 15.47
N VAL A 340 -49.65 -13.52 14.35
CA VAL A 340 -49.95 -12.10 14.07
C VAL A 340 -51.45 -11.79 14.16
N GLY A 341 -52.33 -12.70 13.73
CA GLY A 341 -53.78 -12.50 13.79
C GLY A 341 -54.31 -12.41 15.22
N SER A 342 -53.79 -13.25 16.12
CA SER A 342 -54.15 -13.26 17.54
C SER A 342 -53.64 -12.02 18.26
N VAL A 343 -52.42 -11.59 17.93
CA VAL A 343 -51.84 -10.34 18.45
C VAL A 343 -52.68 -9.12 18.03
N LEU A 344 -53.04 -9.03 16.75
CA LEU A 344 -53.88 -7.93 16.24
C LEU A 344 -55.23 -7.84 16.96
N ALA A 345 -55.86 -8.98 17.23
CA ALA A 345 -57.12 -9.04 17.96
C ALA A 345 -56.99 -8.59 19.43
N ASP A 346 -55.87 -8.90 20.07
CA ASP A 346 -55.59 -8.59 21.48
C ASP A 346 -55.14 -7.14 21.69
N ILE A 347 -54.02 -6.75 21.06
CA ILE A 347 -53.31 -5.49 21.37
C ILE A 347 -53.37 -4.45 20.25
N GLY A 348 -53.94 -4.81 19.09
CA GLY A 348 -54.11 -3.91 17.95
C GLY A 348 -54.82 -2.61 18.33
N PRO A 349 -56.03 -2.63 18.92
CA PRO A 349 -56.79 -1.43 19.26
C PRO A 349 -56.03 -0.46 20.15
N VAL A 350 -55.34 -0.97 21.20
CA VAL A 350 -54.53 -0.16 22.12
C VAL A 350 -53.35 0.48 21.38
N THR A 351 -52.70 -0.28 20.51
CA THR A 351 -51.55 0.19 19.73
C THR A 351 -51.96 1.30 18.75
N PHE A 352 -53.05 1.14 18.02
CA PHE A 352 -53.57 2.17 17.11
C PHE A 352 -54.02 3.43 17.86
N ALA A 353 -54.69 3.28 19.01
CA ALA A 353 -55.09 4.41 19.84
C ALA A 353 -53.86 5.19 20.34
N GLN A 354 -52.77 4.50 20.68
CA GLN A 354 -51.53 5.13 21.13
C GLN A 354 -50.81 5.88 20.00
N LEU A 355 -50.71 5.29 18.81
CA LEU A 355 -50.13 5.96 17.64
C LEU A 355 -50.92 7.24 17.29
N ALA A 356 -52.25 7.18 17.36
CA ALA A 356 -53.11 8.34 17.17
C ALA A 356 -52.91 9.40 18.28
N LYS A 357 -52.83 8.97 19.54
CA LYS A 357 -52.62 9.85 20.70
C LYS A 357 -51.31 10.66 20.60
N TYR A 358 -50.24 10.05 20.09
CA TYR A 358 -48.93 10.68 19.96
C TYR A 358 -48.66 11.24 18.55
N GLU A 359 -49.67 11.26 17.68
CA GLU A 359 -49.58 11.79 16.32
C GLU A 359 -48.39 11.19 15.54
N ILE A 360 -48.16 9.88 15.67
CA ILE A 360 -47.09 9.16 14.96
C ILE A 360 -47.62 8.76 13.57
N PRO A 361 -47.16 9.38 12.48
CA PRO A 361 -47.65 9.05 11.14
C PRO A 361 -46.97 7.78 10.61
N PHE A 362 -47.72 6.96 9.89
CA PHE A 362 -47.22 5.74 9.26
C PHE A 362 -47.99 5.42 7.99
N HIS A 363 -47.34 4.69 7.08
CA HIS A 363 -47.99 4.13 5.88
C HIS A 363 -48.34 2.66 6.12
N ASP A 364 -47.43 1.92 6.75
CA ASP A 364 -47.60 0.49 7.10
C ASP A 364 -47.37 0.28 8.61
N ILE A 365 -48.08 -0.68 9.21
CA ILE A 365 -47.78 -1.20 10.55
C ILE A 365 -47.69 -2.72 10.52
N HIS A 366 -46.63 -3.28 11.12
CA HIS A 366 -46.35 -4.70 11.13
C HIS A 366 -46.10 -5.20 12.56
N PHE A 367 -46.87 -6.20 12.97
CA PHE A 367 -46.60 -6.96 14.21
C PHE A 367 -45.51 -8.03 13.99
N GLY A 368 -44.57 -7.80 13.07
CA GLY A 368 -43.51 -8.73 12.64
C GLY A 368 -42.49 -8.03 11.72
N LYS A 369 -41.39 -8.70 11.34
CA LYS A 369 -40.30 -8.05 10.57
C LYS A 369 -40.75 -7.64 9.15
N PRO A 370 -40.74 -6.34 8.80
CA PRO A 370 -41.13 -5.86 7.48
C PRO A 370 -39.91 -5.70 6.55
N TRP A 371 -40.17 -5.37 5.28
CA TRP A 371 -39.13 -4.98 4.33
C TRP A 371 -38.94 -3.45 4.30
N ALA A 372 -37.72 -3.00 4.65
CA ALA A 372 -37.35 -1.59 4.73
C ALA A 372 -35.93 -1.33 4.20
N ASP A 373 -35.66 -0.06 3.84
CA ASP A 373 -34.31 0.42 3.49
C ASP A 373 -33.48 0.67 4.76
N VAL A 374 -34.11 1.20 5.82
CA VAL A 374 -33.48 1.53 7.10
C VAL A 374 -34.34 0.98 8.23
N TYR A 375 -33.72 0.25 9.16
CA TYR A 375 -34.37 -0.23 10.40
C TYR A 375 -33.84 0.60 11.58
N VAL A 376 -34.75 1.03 12.44
CA VAL A 376 -34.47 1.81 13.65
C VAL A 376 -35.10 1.05 14.80
N ASP A 377 -34.28 0.50 15.69
CA ASP A 377 -34.67 -0.53 16.67
C ASP A 377 -33.89 -0.28 17.98
N ASP A 378 -34.47 -0.61 19.13
CA ASP A 378 -33.83 -0.46 20.45
C ASP A 378 -32.72 -1.50 20.68
N LEU A 379 -32.79 -2.65 20.01
CA LEU A 379 -31.90 -3.80 20.17
C LEU A 379 -30.98 -4.08 18.97
N ALA A 380 -31.21 -3.48 17.80
CA ALA A 380 -30.28 -3.53 16.66
C ALA A 380 -29.53 -2.20 16.52
N VAL A 381 -28.29 -2.14 17.02
CA VAL A 381 -27.42 -0.94 17.08
C VAL A 381 -27.96 0.13 18.05
N ASN A 382 -27.81 -0.17 19.34
CA ASN A 382 -27.83 0.70 20.55
C ASN A 382 -28.54 2.06 20.43
N ALA A 383 -29.78 2.13 20.91
CA ALA A 383 -30.61 3.33 21.00
C ALA A 383 -30.19 4.38 22.06
N ASN A 384 -29.11 4.19 22.82
CA ASN A 384 -28.51 5.24 23.65
C ASN A 384 -27.66 6.25 22.83
N LEU A 385 -27.81 6.24 21.51
CA LEU A 385 -27.09 7.08 20.56
C LEU A 385 -28.01 8.12 19.93
N ASP A 386 -27.40 9.14 19.35
CA ASP A 386 -28.13 10.17 18.62
C ASP A 386 -28.68 9.62 17.29
N THR A 387 -29.90 9.08 17.31
CA THR A 387 -30.61 8.49 16.16
C THR A 387 -30.59 9.41 14.92
N MET A 388 -30.59 10.73 15.13
CA MET A 388 -30.47 11.72 14.05
C MET A 388 -29.14 11.58 13.28
N ARG A 389 -28.03 11.31 13.96
CA ARG A 389 -26.69 11.14 13.36
C ARG A 389 -26.54 9.82 12.63
N GLU A 390 -27.08 8.74 13.20
CA GLU A 390 -27.02 7.40 12.59
C GLU A 390 -27.78 7.34 11.27
N ILE A 391 -28.93 8.01 11.20
CA ILE A 391 -29.71 8.14 9.96
C ILE A 391 -29.15 9.24 9.05
N GLY A 392 -28.51 10.27 9.62
CA GLY A 392 -28.11 11.47 8.90
C GLY A 392 -29.31 12.33 8.51
N TRP A 393 -30.09 12.79 9.49
CA TRP A 393 -31.21 13.73 9.34
C TRP A 393 -31.11 14.85 10.39
N LEU A 394 -31.59 16.06 10.09
CA LEU A 394 -31.58 17.18 11.04
C LEU A 394 -33.00 17.71 11.31
N LEU A 395 -33.34 17.89 12.59
CA LEU A 395 -34.59 18.52 13.02
C LEU A 395 -34.56 20.05 12.81
N GLU A 396 -35.69 20.63 12.40
CA GLU A 396 -35.84 22.08 12.15
C GLU A 396 -35.68 22.99 13.40
N GLU A 397 -35.70 22.46 14.63
CA GLU A 397 -35.63 23.25 15.88
C GLU A 397 -34.53 22.76 16.84
N SER A 398 -33.93 23.68 17.60
CA SER A 398 -32.90 23.39 18.60
C SER A 398 -33.44 22.56 19.76
N ASP A 399 -32.76 21.44 20.04
CA ASP A 399 -33.02 20.57 21.19
C ASP A 399 -32.86 21.36 22.51
N PRO A 400 -33.90 21.46 23.36
CA PRO A 400 -33.78 22.12 24.66
C PRO A 400 -32.73 21.48 25.59
N SER A 401 -32.32 20.23 25.31
CA SER A 401 -31.34 19.48 26.10
C SER A 401 -29.88 19.73 25.69
N SER A 402 -29.61 20.47 24.60
CA SER A 402 -28.24 20.70 24.11
C SER A 402 -27.45 21.78 24.87
N SER A 403 -27.98 22.28 25.99
CA SER A 403 -27.38 23.34 26.82
C SER A 403 -26.63 22.83 28.06
N LEU A 404 -26.44 21.50 28.21
CA LEU A 404 -25.94 20.88 29.46
C LEU A 404 -24.75 19.93 29.33
N LEU A 405 -23.95 19.99 28.26
CA LEU A 405 -22.68 19.24 28.20
C LEU A 405 -21.53 20.21 27.97
N GLY A 406 -20.89 20.58 29.09
CA GLY A 406 -19.71 21.43 29.12
C GLY A 406 -18.51 20.77 28.46
N GLU A 407 -17.70 21.64 27.85
CA GLU A 407 -16.34 21.37 27.42
C GLU A 407 -15.46 20.95 28.63
N ASP A 408 -14.38 20.22 28.33
CA ASP A 408 -13.32 19.75 29.24
C ASP A 408 -13.49 18.36 29.86
N ALA A 409 -13.13 17.33 29.07
CA ALA A 409 -12.60 16.07 29.59
C ALA A 409 -11.31 15.72 28.81
N PRO A 410 -10.20 15.37 29.49
CA PRO A 410 -8.94 15.09 28.83
C PRO A 410 -8.98 13.71 28.13
N PRO A 411 -8.28 13.55 26.99
CA PRO A 411 -8.24 12.27 26.31
C PRO A 411 -7.40 11.26 27.12
N VAL A 412 -7.98 10.08 27.35
CA VAL A 412 -7.28 8.91 27.86
C VAL A 412 -6.45 8.33 26.71
N ASP A 413 -5.15 8.18 26.96
CA ASP A 413 -4.15 7.60 26.07
C ASP A 413 -4.42 6.11 25.87
N ASP A 414 -4.78 5.71 24.65
CA ASP A 414 -4.89 4.32 24.25
C ASP A 414 -3.80 4.03 23.22
N SER A 415 -2.60 3.78 23.75
CA SER A 415 -1.40 3.51 22.97
C SER A 415 -1.19 2.01 22.75
N ALA A 416 -0.75 1.72 21.52
CA ALA A 416 -0.05 0.50 21.09
C ALA A 416 -0.90 -0.75 20.79
N LYS A 417 -1.63 -0.73 19.66
CA LYS A 417 -1.83 -1.93 18.85
C LYS A 417 -0.55 -2.21 18.05
N LYS A 418 0.14 -3.30 18.42
CA LYS A 418 1.28 -3.88 17.70
C LYS A 418 0.75 -4.78 16.59
N GLU A 419 0.80 -4.33 15.34
CA GLU A 419 0.79 -5.22 14.18
C GLU A 419 1.75 -4.68 13.14
N GLY A 420 2.54 -5.57 12.52
CA GLY A 420 3.54 -5.20 11.51
C GLY A 420 4.95 -5.76 11.71
N MET A 421 5.15 -6.80 12.53
CA MET A 421 6.38 -7.60 12.47
C MET A 421 6.09 -8.91 11.77
N ILE A 422 6.74 -9.11 10.62
CA ILE A 422 6.98 -10.45 10.07
C ILE A 422 7.60 -11.26 11.21
N ALA A 423 7.02 -12.43 11.52
CA ALA A 423 7.40 -13.24 12.67
C ALA A 423 8.93 -13.35 12.78
N ALA A 424 9.48 -12.87 13.89
CA ALA A 424 10.86 -13.16 14.25
C ALA A 424 10.99 -14.68 14.34
N ARG A 425 12.08 -15.23 13.79
CA ARG A 425 12.39 -16.67 13.83
C ARG A 425 12.20 -17.20 15.27
N ASP A 426 11.65 -18.41 15.40
CA ASP A 426 11.15 -19.09 16.62
C ASP A 426 12.09 -19.13 17.87
N PHE A 427 13.24 -18.47 17.84
CA PHE A 427 14.29 -18.51 18.87
C PHE A 427 14.58 -17.17 19.54
N ASN A 428 14.04 -16.04 19.05
CA ASN A 428 14.31 -14.69 19.59
C ASN A 428 13.05 -14.07 20.19
N THR A 429 13.16 -13.51 21.39
CA THR A 429 12.10 -12.69 22.01
C THR A 429 12.41 -11.21 21.81
N ILE A 430 11.47 -10.47 21.22
CA ILE A 430 11.59 -9.03 20.99
C ILE A 430 10.56 -8.29 21.83
N GLN A 431 11.02 -7.36 22.67
CA GLN A 431 10.17 -6.47 23.47
C GLN A 431 10.49 -5.02 23.14
N ILE A 432 9.45 -4.18 23.09
CA ILE A 432 9.61 -2.73 22.88
C ILE A 432 9.23 -2.06 24.20
N VAL A 433 10.20 -1.44 24.87
CA VAL A 433 10.02 -0.79 26.18
C VAL A 433 10.60 0.61 26.11
N GLY A 434 9.77 1.64 26.36
CA GLY A 434 10.23 3.04 26.40
C GLY A 434 10.93 3.53 25.12
N GLY A 435 10.50 3.04 23.94
CA GLY A 435 11.13 3.40 22.66
C GLY A 435 12.44 2.66 22.35
N LYS A 436 12.81 1.66 23.16
CA LYS A 436 13.95 0.77 22.93
C LYS A 436 13.48 -0.63 22.55
N VAL A 437 14.24 -1.30 21.70
CA VAL A 437 14.09 -2.72 21.38
C VAL A 437 15.00 -3.50 22.31
N VAL A 438 14.42 -4.43 23.05
CA VAL A 438 15.14 -5.43 23.84
C VAL A 438 15.01 -6.76 23.09
N LYS A 439 16.13 -7.28 22.62
CA LYS A 439 16.21 -8.56 21.93
C LYS A 439 16.91 -9.57 22.82
N SER A 440 16.25 -10.68 23.11
CA SER A 440 16.77 -11.76 23.93
C SER A 440 16.77 -13.08 23.17
N SER A 441 17.84 -13.86 23.28
CA SER A 441 17.95 -15.17 22.63
C SER A 441 18.70 -16.17 23.50
N LYS A 442 18.34 -17.45 23.39
CA LYS A 442 19.12 -18.57 23.96
C LYS A 442 20.01 -19.25 22.92
N SER A 443 19.93 -18.83 21.66
CA SER A 443 20.68 -19.42 20.55
C SER A 443 21.97 -18.67 20.29
N GLU A 444 23.09 -19.39 20.11
CA GLU A 444 24.36 -18.79 19.70
C GLU A 444 24.34 -18.20 18.28
N ASN A 445 23.26 -18.42 17.52
CA ASN A 445 23.06 -17.79 16.21
C ASN A 445 22.99 -16.26 16.28
N ILE A 446 22.70 -15.67 17.46
CA ILE A 446 22.69 -14.21 17.66
C ILE A 446 24.09 -13.62 17.84
N LEU A 447 25.13 -14.45 18.06
CA LEU A 447 26.49 -13.96 18.36
C LEU A 447 27.06 -13.07 17.25
N GLY A 448 26.75 -13.35 15.98
CA GLY A 448 27.21 -12.53 14.86
C GLY A 448 26.63 -11.10 14.91
N GLU A 449 25.36 -10.98 15.24
CA GLU A 449 24.69 -9.69 15.43
C GLU A 449 25.27 -8.91 16.62
N LEU A 450 25.48 -9.58 17.75
CA LEU A 450 26.14 -8.99 18.93
C LEU A 450 27.56 -8.54 18.61
N TYR A 451 28.30 -9.35 17.87
CA TYR A 451 29.66 -9.06 17.46
C TYR A 451 29.70 -7.81 16.58
N PHE A 452 28.82 -7.72 15.57
CA PHE A 452 28.71 -6.54 14.72
C PHE A 452 28.44 -5.28 15.54
N TYR A 453 27.41 -5.30 16.40
CA TYR A 453 27.05 -4.11 17.16
C TYR A 453 28.13 -3.69 18.17
N SER A 454 28.91 -4.64 18.68
CA SER A 454 30.07 -4.36 19.53
C SER A 454 31.23 -3.70 18.78
N HIS A 455 31.30 -3.90 17.46
CA HIS A 455 32.37 -3.42 16.57
C HIS A 455 31.84 -2.54 15.45
N MET A 456 30.65 -1.95 15.59
CA MET A 456 30.01 -1.25 14.48
C MET A 456 30.82 0.02 14.14
N PRO A 457 31.26 0.21 12.88
CA PRO A 457 31.96 1.42 12.48
C PRO A 457 31.09 2.66 12.70
N LYS A 458 31.69 3.75 13.20
CA LYS A 458 30.99 5.02 13.43
C LYS A 458 30.34 5.58 12.16
N ALA A 459 30.93 5.32 10.99
CA ALA A 459 30.37 5.71 9.69
C ALA A 459 28.99 5.10 9.43
N LEU A 460 28.67 3.94 10.01
CA LEU A 460 27.41 3.23 9.82
C LEU A 460 26.34 3.55 10.89
N SER A 461 26.61 4.46 11.82
CA SER A 461 25.69 4.77 12.94
C SER A 461 24.34 5.35 12.52
N HIS A 462 24.27 5.93 11.31
CA HIS A 462 23.02 6.42 10.74
C HIS A 462 22.22 5.30 10.02
N ILE A 463 22.88 4.23 9.59
CA ILE A 463 22.29 3.12 8.83
C ILE A 463 21.80 1.99 9.76
N PHE A 464 22.38 1.84 10.95
CA PHE A 464 21.96 0.82 11.92
C PHE A 464 21.37 1.46 13.18
N PRO A 465 20.53 0.74 13.96
CA PRO A 465 20.06 1.21 15.26
C PRO A 465 21.21 1.58 16.19
N SER A 466 21.04 2.66 16.95
CA SER A 466 21.96 2.97 18.05
C SER A 466 21.87 1.86 19.11
N VAL A 467 23.00 1.28 19.50
CA VAL A 467 23.03 0.20 20.50
C VAL A 467 23.45 0.75 21.85
N TYR A 468 22.66 0.45 22.88
CA TYR A 468 22.90 0.89 24.25
C TYR A 468 23.69 -0.14 25.05
N SER A 469 23.41 -1.42 24.86
CA SER A 469 24.14 -2.50 25.53
C SER A 469 24.04 -3.84 24.79
N VAL A 470 25.08 -4.64 24.95
CA VAL A 470 25.19 -6.04 24.53
C VAL A 470 25.63 -6.86 25.74
N ASP A 471 25.00 -8.01 25.97
CA ASP A 471 25.29 -8.81 27.16
C ASP A 471 25.05 -10.31 26.95
N TYR A 472 25.68 -11.12 27.81
CA TYR A 472 25.44 -12.55 27.96
C TYR A 472 25.36 -12.88 29.45
N ILE A 473 24.19 -13.36 29.89
CA ILE A 473 23.89 -13.72 31.27
C ILE A 473 24.15 -15.23 31.47
N PRO A 474 25.27 -15.65 32.09
CA PRO A 474 25.63 -17.05 32.20
C PRO A 474 24.63 -17.89 32.99
N GLU A 475 24.00 -17.30 34.01
CA GLU A 475 23.05 -17.99 34.91
C GLU A 475 21.81 -18.47 34.15
N THR A 476 21.40 -17.74 33.11
CA THR A 476 20.22 -18.07 32.31
C THR A 476 20.57 -18.58 30.91
N GLY A 477 21.83 -18.48 30.51
CA GLY A 477 22.28 -18.78 29.15
C GLY A 477 21.70 -17.83 28.10
N THR A 478 21.36 -16.59 28.49
CA THR A 478 20.62 -15.65 27.64
C THR A 478 21.53 -14.56 27.11
N TYR A 479 21.49 -14.37 25.79
CA TYR A 479 22.08 -13.25 25.07
C TYR A 479 21.09 -12.10 24.98
N ASN A 480 21.54 -10.88 25.24
CA ASN A 480 20.70 -9.69 25.23
C ASN A 480 21.32 -8.54 24.44
N THR A 481 20.48 -7.82 23.71
CA THR A 481 20.82 -6.53 23.09
C THR A 481 19.73 -5.52 23.40
N ILE A 482 20.13 -4.32 23.81
CA ILE A 482 19.22 -3.17 23.95
C ILE A 482 19.62 -2.13 22.93
N MET A 483 18.71 -1.79 22.01
CA MET A 483 18.97 -0.88 20.90
C MET A 483 17.80 0.07 20.63
N GLU A 484 18.05 1.09 19.84
CA GLU A 484 17.06 2.05 19.36
C GLU A 484 15.95 1.37 18.58
N ASN A 485 14.69 1.75 18.82
CA ASN A 485 13.58 1.33 17.99
C ASN A 485 13.47 2.20 16.72
N ARG A 486 13.95 1.68 15.58
CA ARG A 486 13.78 2.33 14.28
C ARG A 486 12.32 2.24 13.83
N ARG A 487 11.62 3.38 13.85
CA ARG A 487 10.22 3.48 13.42
C ARG A 487 10.13 3.68 11.91
N GLY A 488 9.24 2.94 11.27
CA GLY A 488 9.06 3.01 9.83
C GLY A 488 8.35 1.79 9.24
N LEU A 489 8.35 1.69 7.92
CA LEU A 489 7.87 0.53 7.19
C LEU A 489 9.06 -0.27 6.66
N THR A 490 8.98 -1.60 6.70
CA THR A 490 10.01 -2.41 6.04
C THR A 490 9.90 -2.28 4.52
N PHE A 491 11.00 -2.50 3.81
CA PHE A 491 10.97 -2.54 2.35
C PHE A 491 10.05 -3.64 1.81
N SER A 492 9.80 -4.72 2.56
CA SER A 492 8.80 -5.73 2.19
C SER A 492 7.39 -5.15 2.18
N HIS A 493 7.03 -4.35 3.19
CA HIS A 493 5.72 -3.70 3.23
C HIS A 493 5.56 -2.68 2.10
N LEU A 494 6.63 -1.95 1.77
CA LEU A 494 6.65 -1.05 0.62
C LEU A 494 6.49 -1.82 -0.70
N LEU A 495 7.19 -2.94 -0.86
CA LEU A 495 7.14 -3.76 -2.07
C LEU A 495 5.77 -4.42 -2.26
N VAL A 496 5.32 -5.19 -1.27
CA VAL A 496 4.07 -5.96 -1.33
C VAL A 496 2.85 -5.03 -1.30
N GLY A 497 2.97 -3.87 -0.65
CA GLY A 497 1.96 -2.81 -0.70
C GLY A 497 2.01 -1.93 -1.95
N ARG A 498 2.88 -2.22 -2.93
CA ARG A 498 3.08 -1.47 -4.18
C ARG A 498 3.37 0.03 -4.00
N SER A 499 4.00 0.37 -2.88
CA SER A 499 4.41 1.72 -2.50
C SER A 499 5.90 1.96 -2.75
N ILE A 500 6.68 0.93 -3.08
CA ILE A 500 8.09 1.09 -3.45
C ILE A 500 8.22 1.80 -4.81
N THR A 501 9.11 2.80 -4.86
CA THR A 501 9.43 3.61 -6.04
C THR A 501 10.88 3.40 -6.47
N LYS A 502 11.28 3.96 -7.63
CA LYS A 502 12.70 3.99 -8.04
C LYS A 502 13.56 4.66 -6.95
N GLY A 503 13.20 5.84 -6.48
CA GLY A 503 13.98 6.58 -5.49
C GLY A 503 14.13 5.84 -4.16
N ARG A 504 13.05 5.21 -3.67
CA ARG A 504 13.09 4.37 -2.44
C ARG A 504 14.00 3.17 -2.61
N LEU A 505 13.95 2.46 -3.75
CA LEU A 505 14.88 1.36 -4.01
C LEU A 505 16.33 1.86 -4.08
N LEU A 506 16.58 2.98 -4.74
CA LEU A 506 17.91 3.56 -4.84
C LEU A 506 18.45 4.01 -3.48
N SER A 507 17.63 4.54 -2.57
CA SER A 507 18.09 4.89 -1.22
C SER A 507 18.48 3.65 -0.41
N PHE A 508 17.75 2.54 -0.56
CA PHE A 508 18.15 1.24 -0.01
C PHE A 508 19.51 0.78 -0.56
N LEU A 509 19.68 0.81 -1.88
CA LEU A 509 20.90 0.32 -2.52
C LEU A 509 22.12 1.20 -2.20
N LYS A 510 21.93 2.52 -2.08
CA LYS A 510 22.96 3.45 -1.62
C LYS A 510 23.37 3.15 -0.18
N ALA A 511 22.42 2.94 0.73
CA ALA A 511 22.71 2.59 2.11
C ALA A 511 23.45 1.24 2.21
N LEU A 512 23.05 0.23 1.44
CA LEU A 512 23.77 -1.04 1.38
C LEU A 512 25.18 -0.88 0.79
N HIS A 513 25.35 -0.04 -0.23
CA HIS A 513 26.66 0.26 -0.78
C HIS A 513 27.57 0.95 0.25
N THR A 514 27.03 1.84 1.08
CA THR A 514 27.78 2.44 2.20
C THR A 514 28.29 1.39 3.18
N ILE A 515 27.52 0.32 3.44
CA ILE A 515 27.99 -0.83 4.24
C ILE A 515 29.21 -1.47 3.56
N HIS A 516 29.08 -1.84 2.27
CA HIS A 516 30.17 -2.51 1.52
C HIS A 516 31.43 -1.65 1.36
N ALA A 517 31.29 -0.33 1.33
CA ALA A 517 32.40 0.61 1.17
C ALA A 517 33.06 1.02 2.50
N THR A 518 32.51 0.61 3.65
CA THR A 518 33.05 0.97 4.96
C THR A 518 34.11 -0.04 5.41
N PRO A 519 35.32 0.40 5.79
CA PRO A 519 36.33 -0.49 6.37
C PRO A 519 35.93 -0.96 7.78
N ASN A 520 36.45 -2.11 8.20
CA ASN A 520 36.24 -2.66 9.54
C ASN A 520 36.99 -1.81 10.58
N PRO A 521 36.43 -1.50 11.77
CA PRO A 521 37.15 -0.72 12.74
C PRO A 521 38.17 -1.60 13.48
N GLU A 522 39.36 -1.04 13.73
CA GLU A 522 40.44 -1.74 14.45
C GLU A 522 40.12 -2.01 15.93
N LYS A 523 39.10 -1.35 16.50
CA LYS A 523 38.74 -1.44 17.93
C LYS A 523 37.22 -1.58 18.13
N PRO A 524 36.78 -2.27 19.19
CA PRO A 524 35.38 -2.28 19.61
C PRO A 524 34.83 -0.87 19.81
N SER A 525 33.59 -0.65 19.41
CA SER A 525 32.87 0.62 19.58
C SER A 525 32.05 0.68 20.88
N LEU A 526 31.84 -0.46 21.54
CA LEU A 526 31.15 -0.60 22.82
C LEU A 526 32.00 -1.39 23.83
N GLU A 527 31.68 -1.21 25.12
CA GLU A 527 32.22 -2.06 26.18
C GLU A 527 31.62 -3.47 26.06
N ILE A 528 32.48 -4.50 26.04
CA ILE A 528 32.08 -5.89 25.90
C ILE A 528 32.24 -6.58 27.27
N PRO A 529 31.15 -7.05 27.91
CA PRO A 529 31.25 -7.79 29.16
C PRO A 529 32.13 -9.04 29.04
N ALA A 530 32.89 -9.36 30.10
CA ALA A 530 33.87 -10.45 30.08
C ALA A 530 33.27 -11.81 29.66
N ALA A 531 32.04 -12.10 30.09
CA ALA A 531 31.34 -13.33 29.74
C ALA A 531 30.99 -13.41 28.24
N LEU A 532 30.63 -12.28 27.63
CA LEU A 532 30.38 -12.19 26.18
C LEU A 532 31.69 -12.21 25.39
N ALA A 533 32.74 -11.53 25.87
CA ALA A 533 34.07 -11.58 25.26
C ALA A 533 34.62 -13.02 25.18
N ALA A 534 34.41 -13.82 26.24
CA ALA A 534 34.77 -15.24 26.25
C ALA A 534 33.99 -16.07 25.22
N LYS A 535 32.74 -15.69 24.89
CA LYS A 535 31.98 -16.30 23.79
C LYS A 535 32.55 -15.89 22.43
N PHE A 536 32.90 -14.61 22.22
CA PHE A 536 33.51 -14.16 20.98
C PHE A 536 34.86 -14.84 20.69
N ALA A 537 35.71 -14.99 21.71
CA ALA A 537 37.03 -15.62 21.57
C ALA A 537 36.99 -17.09 21.11
N LYS A 538 35.86 -17.80 21.28
CA LYS A 538 35.68 -19.18 20.78
C LYS A 538 35.46 -19.25 19.27
N HIS A 539 35.19 -18.10 18.64
CA HIS A 539 34.81 -17.97 17.25
C HIS A 539 35.70 -16.96 16.49
N SER A 540 36.92 -16.71 16.98
CA SER A 540 37.85 -15.71 16.41
C SER A 540 38.88 -16.32 15.45
N VAL A 541 39.47 -15.46 14.61
CA VAL A 541 40.43 -15.80 13.56
C VAL A 541 41.73 -16.42 14.12
N ASP A 542 42.11 -16.10 15.37
CA ASP A 542 43.33 -16.64 16.00
C ASP A 542 43.31 -18.18 16.16
N GLN A 543 42.16 -18.83 15.98
CA GLN A 543 42.03 -20.29 15.96
C GLN A 543 41.94 -20.89 14.55
N SER A 544 41.76 -20.07 13.50
CA SER A 544 41.72 -20.52 12.10
C SER A 544 43.05 -20.23 11.40
N SER A 545 43.78 -21.27 11.01
CA SER A 545 45.10 -21.17 10.36
C SER A 545 45.09 -20.51 8.98
N HIS A 546 43.91 -20.19 8.43
CA HIS A 546 43.69 -19.56 7.13
C HIS A 546 42.75 -18.36 7.35
N GLY A 547 42.94 -17.25 6.62
CA GLY A 547 42.14 -16.03 6.79
C GLY A 547 40.63 -16.22 6.56
N VAL A 548 39.85 -15.12 6.57
CA VAL A 548 38.38 -15.19 6.44
C VAL A 548 37.98 -15.87 5.11
N ASN A 549 37.34 -17.04 5.20
CA ASN A 549 36.74 -17.70 4.04
C ASN A 549 35.39 -17.04 3.71
N ILE A 550 35.38 -16.14 2.73
CA ILE A 550 34.15 -15.47 2.28
C ILE A 550 33.18 -16.40 1.54
N TYR A 551 33.63 -17.61 1.19
CA TYR A 551 32.82 -18.60 0.49
C TYR A 551 32.07 -19.57 1.42
N ALA A 552 32.33 -19.51 2.72
CA ALA A 552 31.83 -20.45 3.73
C ALA A 552 30.28 -20.58 3.78
N ASN A 553 29.56 -19.60 3.23
CA ASN A 553 28.09 -19.60 3.17
C ASN A 553 27.49 -20.14 1.85
N TYR A 554 28.30 -20.65 0.92
CA TYR A 554 27.87 -21.13 -0.39
C TYR A 554 27.79 -22.66 -0.47
N GLY A 555 28.77 -23.33 -1.10
CA GLY A 555 28.70 -24.74 -1.46
C GLY A 555 28.60 -25.65 -0.25
N SER A 556 29.44 -25.44 0.76
CA SER A 556 29.43 -26.21 2.02
C SER A 556 28.04 -26.20 2.68
N LYS A 557 27.41 -25.03 2.74
CA LYS A 557 26.09 -24.82 3.32
C LYS A 557 24.98 -25.45 2.50
N LEU A 558 25.03 -25.36 1.17
CA LEU A 558 24.07 -26.00 0.26
C LEU A 558 24.09 -27.52 0.47
N ARG A 559 25.27 -28.14 0.39
CA ARG A 559 25.47 -29.59 0.57
C ARG A 559 24.99 -30.07 1.93
N THR A 560 25.42 -29.40 3.00
CA THR A 560 25.02 -29.74 4.38
C THR A 560 23.50 -29.70 4.56
N ARG A 561 22.82 -28.69 4.02
CA ARG A 561 21.35 -28.58 4.11
C ARG A 561 20.64 -29.65 3.30
N TYR A 562 21.13 -29.94 2.10
CA TYR A 562 20.56 -30.95 1.23
C TYR A 562 20.64 -32.34 1.86
N GLU A 563 21.81 -32.71 2.38
CA GLU A 563 22.03 -34.00 3.02
C GLU A 563 21.22 -34.17 4.31
N LYS A 564 21.18 -33.13 5.17
CA LYS A 564 20.46 -33.18 6.45
C LYS A 564 18.95 -33.26 6.30
N HIS A 565 18.40 -32.79 5.18
CA HIS A 565 16.96 -32.70 4.93
C HIS A 565 16.55 -33.45 3.66
N ARG A 566 17.23 -34.55 3.35
CA ARG A 566 17.08 -35.28 2.10
C ARG A 566 15.64 -35.75 1.84
N ASP A 567 14.97 -36.19 2.90
CA ASP A 567 13.54 -36.53 2.91
C ASP A 567 12.64 -35.40 2.35
N ARG A 568 12.92 -34.15 2.73
CA ARG A 568 12.15 -32.99 2.27
C ARG A 568 12.40 -32.66 0.81
N TYR A 569 13.61 -32.87 0.32
CA TYR A 569 13.96 -32.63 -1.09
C TYR A 569 13.44 -33.75 -2.00
N ASP A 570 13.59 -35.00 -1.58
CA ASP A 570 13.10 -36.17 -2.33
C ASP A 570 11.57 -36.13 -2.51
N ALA A 571 10.84 -35.62 -1.49
CA ALA A 571 9.40 -35.41 -1.56
C ALA A 571 8.96 -34.41 -2.65
N LEU A 572 9.86 -33.53 -3.13
CA LEU A 572 9.59 -32.57 -4.21
C LEU A 572 9.87 -33.15 -5.61
N GLY A 573 10.34 -34.40 -5.69
CA GLY A 573 10.55 -35.14 -6.93
C GLY A 573 11.87 -34.81 -7.66
N PRO A 574 12.07 -35.41 -8.86
CA PRO A 574 13.37 -35.40 -9.57
C PRO A 574 13.89 -34.02 -9.96
N LEU A 575 13.02 -33.01 -10.00
CA LEU A 575 13.42 -31.63 -10.26
C LEU A 575 14.37 -31.09 -9.18
N ALA A 576 14.14 -31.46 -7.90
CA ALA A 576 14.96 -31.01 -6.78
C ALA A 576 16.41 -31.50 -6.91
N GLU A 577 16.61 -32.78 -7.20
CA GLU A 577 17.94 -33.36 -7.41
C GLU A 577 18.66 -32.71 -8.61
N LYS A 578 17.95 -32.54 -9.73
CA LYS A 578 18.52 -31.88 -10.92
C LYS A 578 18.96 -30.45 -10.66
N LEU A 579 18.18 -29.69 -9.87
CA LEU A 579 18.53 -28.33 -9.49
C LEU A 579 19.70 -28.33 -8.51
N TYR A 580 19.71 -29.22 -7.53
CA TYR A 580 20.83 -29.40 -6.61
C TYR A 580 22.15 -29.58 -7.35
N SER A 581 22.27 -30.58 -8.24
CA SER A 581 23.52 -30.87 -8.95
C SER A 581 24.04 -29.67 -9.76
N ARG A 582 23.12 -28.92 -10.40
CA ARG A 582 23.48 -27.72 -11.17
C ARG A 582 23.97 -26.57 -10.29
N LEU A 583 23.35 -26.39 -9.13
CA LEU A 583 23.73 -25.33 -8.19
C LEU A 583 25.05 -25.68 -7.52
N ASP A 584 25.24 -26.94 -7.13
CA ASP A 584 26.46 -27.45 -6.51
C ASP A 584 27.67 -27.27 -7.44
N GLU A 585 27.57 -27.73 -8.70
CA GLU A 585 28.63 -27.54 -9.72
C GLU A 585 28.95 -26.05 -9.96
N PHE A 586 27.92 -25.20 -9.98
CA PHE A 586 28.11 -23.76 -10.14
C PHE A 586 28.86 -23.15 -8.94
N LEU A 587 28.47 -23.49 -7.71
CA LEU A 587 29.10 -22.96 -6.51
C LEU A 587 30.54 -23.44 -6.39
N ASP A 588 30.82 -24.71 -6.68
CA ASP A 588 32.20 -25.23 -6.70
C ASP A 588 33.07 -24.47 -7.72
N THR A 589 32.54 -24.21 -8.92
CA THR A 589 33.24 -23.42 -9.93
C THR A 589 33.43 -21.97 -9.48
N TYR A 590 32.43 -21.39 -8.81
CA TYR A 590 32.47 -20.03 -8.32
C TYR A 590 33.54 -19.82 -7.24
N GLU A 591 33.64 -20.77 -6.32
CA GLU A 591 34.65 -20.81 -5.25
C GLU A 591 36.05 -21.11 -5.82
N ALA A 592 36.17 -22.11 -6.71
CA ALA A 592 37.45 -22.51 -7.29
C ALA A 592 38.09 -21.44 -8.19
N GLU A 593 37.27 -20.62 -8.85
CA GLU A 593 37.74 -19.51 -9.70
C GLU A 593 37.88 -18.18 -8.95
N ASP A 594 37.72 -18.17 -7.61
CA ASP A 594 37.82 -16.99 -6.75
C ASP A 594 37.00 -15.78 -7.25
N LYS A 595 35.73 -16.05 -7.62
CA LYS A 595 34.85 -15.04 -8.22
C LYS A 595 34.20 -14.07 -7.24
N GLY A 596 34.33 -14.32 -5.94
CA GLY A 596 33.80 -13.49 -4.86
C GLY A 596 34.41 -12.10 -4.86
N VAL A 597 33.63 -11.12 -4.39
CA VAL A 597 34.09 -9.74 -4.23
C VAL A 597 34.14 -9.42 -2.76
N TYR A 598 35.35 -9.43 -2.21
CA TYR A 598 35.61 -9.16 -0.80
C TYR A 598 35.16 -7.74 -0.39
N ALA A 599 34.46 -7.67 0.75
CA ALA A 599 34.25 -6.45 1.52
C ALA A 599 34.56 -6.71 3.00
N GLU A 600 35.10 -5.70 3.68
CA GLU A 600 35.40 -5.75 5.11
C GLU A 600 34.13 -5.76 5.98
N VAL A 601 33.04 -5.20 5.46
CA VAL A 601 31.73 -5.18 6.10
C VAL A 601 30.66 -5.55 5.08
N ILE A 602 29.92 -6.62 5.37
CA ILE A 602 28.68 -6.99 4.69
C ILE A 602 27.55 -7.09 5.73
N HIS A 603 26.31 -6.97 5.26
CA HIS A 603 25.15 -7.24 6.09
C HIS A 603 24.93 -8.75 6.31
N GLY A 604 25.10 -9.54 5.25
CA GLY A 604 24.91 -10.99 5.21
C GLY A 604 23.46 -11.48 5.10
N ASP A 605 22.46 -10.59 5.15
CA ASP A 605 21.04 -10.92 4.92
C ASP A 605 20.19 -9.68 4.61
N PRO A 606 20.58 -8.80 3.65
CA PRO A 606 19.84 -7.57 3.34
C PRO A 606 18.60 -7.83 2.48
N VAL A 607 17.78 -8.82 2.85
CA VAL A 607 16.44 -8.96 2.29
C VAL A 607 15.58 -7.77 2.72
N PHE A 608 14.52 -7.45 1.96
CA PHE A 608 13.70 -6.27 2.20
C PHE A 608 13.01 -6.24 3.57
N SER A 609 12.84 -7.39 4.22
CA SER A 609 12.28 -7.46 5.58
C SER A 609 13.23 -6.91 6.64
N ASN A 610 14.53 -6.88 6.33
CA ASN A 610 15.60 -6.47 7.24
C ASN A 610 16.05 -5.02 7.01
N ALA A 611 15.28 -4.26 6.23
CA ALA A 611 15.50 -2.83 6.03
C ALA A 611 14.21 -2.05 6.26
N ILE A 612 14.33 -0.94 6.97
CA ILE A 612 13.24 -0.06 7.37
C ILE A 612 13.44 1.31 6.72
N MET A 613 12.41 1.81 6.07
CA MET A 613 12.30 3.20 5.65
C MET A 613 11.62 4.01 6.76
N SER A 614 12.23 5.10 7.20
CA SER A 614 11.68 5.99 8.21
C SER A 614 10.35 6.64 7.79
N ASN A 615 9.60 7.13 8.80
CA ASN A 615 8.32 7.79 8.59
C ASN A 615 8.40 9.09 7.76
N ASP A 616 9.54 9.77 7.71
CA ASP A 616 9.78 10.92 6.83
C ASP A 616 10.30 10.50 5.44
N GLY A 617 10.58 9.22 5.22
CA GLY A 617 11.09 8.68 3.95
C GLY A 617 12.55 9.06 3.65
N GLN A 618 13.27 9.63 4.62
CA GLN A 618 14.63 10.15 4.42
C GLN A 618 15.72 9.15 4.81
N LEU A 619 15.44 8.26 5.77
CA LEU A 619 16.43 7.34 6.33
C LEU A 619 16.08 5.88 5.99
N VAL A 620 17.08 5.16 5.49
CA VAL A 620 17.06 3.70 5.42
C VAL A 620 17.88 3.15 6.57
N SER A 621 17.29 2.26 7.35
CA SER A 621 17.96 1.55 8.43
C SER A 621 17.94 0.04 8.24
N PHE A 622 19.08 -0.62 8.42
CA PHE A 622 19.20 -2.08 8.39
C PHE A 622 19.16 -2.68 9.80
N ILE A 623 18.63 -3.90 9.90
CA ILE A 623 18.51 -4.68 11.14
C ILE A 623 18.84 -6.15 10.85
N ASP A 624 19.00 -6.98 11.90
CA ASP A 624 19.24 -8.43 11.74
C ASP A 624 20.48 -8.78 10.88
N VAL A 625 21.56 -8.04 11.09
CA VAL A 625 22.88 -8.30 10.51
C VAL A 625 23.42 -9.68 10.93
N ARG A 626 24.11 -10.38 10.02
CA ARG A 626 24.59 -11.75 10.27
C ARG A 626 25.99 -11.81 10.88
N CYS A 627 26.93 -11.06 10.30
CA CYS A 627 28.36 -11.03 10.65
C CYS A 627 28.95 -12.36 11.16
N ARG A 628 28.70 -13.43 10.40
CA ARG A 628 29.18 -14.78 10.69
C ARG A 628 29.35 -15.58 9.39
N GLN A 629 30.52 -16.18 9.22
CA GLN A 629 30.86 -17.09 8.13
C GLN A 629 31.11 -18.47 8.74
N GLU A 630 30.19 -19.42 8.54
CA GLU A 630 30.17 -20.70 9.28
C GLU A 630 30.27 -20.49 10.81
N ASP A 631 31.37 -20.91 11.44
CA ASP A 631 31.61 -20.74 12.88
C ASP A 631 32.47 -19.52 13.23
N LEU A 632 32.93 -18.76 12.25
CA LEU A 632 33.75 -17.57 12.44
C LEU A 632 32.89 -16.30 12.57
N LEU A 633 33.09 -15.54 13.64
CA LEU A 633 32.51 -14.20 13.79
C LEU A 633 33.34 -13.19 13.00
N THR A 634 32.72 -12.58 12.00
CA THR A 634 33.39 -11.62 11.11
C THR A 634 32.38 -10.73 10.41
N SER A 635 32.69 -9.45 10.27
CA SER A 635 31.92 -8.52 9.43
C SER A 635 32.21 -8.70 7.94
N ALA A 636 33.34 -9.31 7.60
CA ALA A 636 33.79 -9.44 6.23
C ALA A 636 33.05 -10.55 5.48
N GLY A 637 32.97 -10.39 4.16
CA GLY A 637 32.31 -11.36 3.32
C GLY A 637 32.29 -10.96 1.86
N ASP A 638 31.42 -11.62 1.12
CA ASP A 638 31.28 -11.44 -0.32
C ASP A 638 30.08 -10.53 -0.65
N ILE A 639 30.34 -9.45 -1.39
CA ILE A 639 29.32 -8.52 -1.88
C ILE A 639 28.27 -9.23 -2.74
N HIS A 640 28.64 -10.26 -3.52
CA HIS A 640 27.66 -10.98 -4.34
C HIS A 640 26.59 -11.65 -3.49
N TYR A 641 26.92 -12.10 -2.29
CA TYR A 641 25.95 -12.73 -1.38
C TYR A 641 24.87 -11.74 -0.94
N ASP A 642 25.26 -10.54 -0.52
CA ASP A 642 24.33 -9.48 -0.11
C ASP A 642 23.47 -9.01 -1.27
N LEU A 643 24.06 -8.78 -2.45
CA LEU A 643 23.29 -8.39 -3.63
C LEU A 643 22.36 -9.49 -4.11
N ALA A 644 22.73 -10.77 -3.96
CA ALA A 644 21.85 -11.89 -4.28
C ALA A 644 20.67 -12.01 -3.30
N LYS A 645 20.81 -11.53 -2.05
CA LYS A 645 19.73 -11.40 -1.06
C LYS A 645 18.77 -10.25 -1.38
N VAL A 646 19.29 -9.14 -1.89
CA VAL A 646 18.44 -8.09 -2.45
C VAL A 646 17.68 -8.62 -3.67
N LEU A 647 18.37 -9.31 -4.58
CA LEU A 647 17.76 -9.90 -5.76
C LEU A 647 16.75 -11.00 -5.41
N GLN A 648 16.95 -11.72 -4.30
CA GLN A 648 15.95 -12.64 -3.75
C GLN A 648 14.62 -11.89 -3.48
N SER A 649 14.68 -10.75 -2.80
CA SER A 649 13.50 -9.89 -2.59
C SER A 649 12.86 -9.45 -3.91
N LEU A 650 13.69 -8.98 -4.86
CA LEU A 650 13.28 -8.57 -6.21
C LEU A 650 12.83 -9.71 -7.13
N CYS A 651 12.97 -10.96 -6.70
CA CYS A 651 12.45 -12.14 -7.38
C CYS A 651 11.13 -12.64 -6.77
N GLY A 652 10.55 -11.90 -5.82
CA GLY A 652 9.23 -12.18 -5.25
C GLY A 652 9.26 -12.89 -3.89
N TYR A 653 10.42 -12.98 -3.23
CA TYR A 653 10.55 -13.65 -1.93
C TYR A 653 9.58 -13.06 -0.90
N ASP A 654 9.51 -11.74 -0.79
CA ASP A 654 8.64 -11.06 0.18
C ASP A 654 7.17 -11.31 -0.10
N HIS A 655 6.74 -11.31 -1.37
CA HIS A 655 5.35 -11.63 -1.73
C HIS A 655 4.95 -13.02 -1.25
N ILE A 656 5.80 -14.03 -1.46
CA ILE A 656 5.53 -15.40 -1.02
C ILE A 656 5.44 -15.49 0.50
N LEU A 657 6.31 -14.81 1.24
CA LEU A 657 6.24 -14.78 2.71
C LEU A 657 4.92 -14.17 3.20
N PHE A 658 4.47 -13.08 2.58
CA PHE A 658 3.19 -12.45 2.92
C PHE A 658 1.99 -13.31 2.55
N MET A 659 2.02 -14.00 1.39
CA MET A 659 0.97 -14.93 0.99
C MET A 659 0.86 -16.10 1.97
N ALA A 660 2.00 -16.66 2.38
CA ALA A 660 2.07 -17.75 3.34
C ALA A 660 1.55 -17.34 4.73
N ALA A 661 1.88 -16.13 5.19
CA ALA A 661 1.38 -15.58 6.45
C ALA A 661 -0.14 -15.36 6.46
N ASN A 662 -0.74 -15.19 5.28
CA ASN A 662 -2.18 -14.97 5.08
C ASN A 662 -2.92 -16.24 4.64
N GLU A 663 -2.33 -17.43 4.86
CA GLU A 663 -2.94 -18.75 4.57
C GLU A 663 -3.41 -18.93 3.11
N ALA A 664 -2.73 -18.29 2.16
CA ALA A 664 -3.03 -18.48 0.74
C ALA A 664 -2.79 -19.95 0.31
N ASP A 665 -3.69 -20.49 -0.52
CA ASP A 665 -3.49 -21.83 -1.10
C ASP A 665 -2.38 -21.78 -2.16
N LEU A 666 -1.30 -22.50 -1.87
CA LEU A 666 -0.11 -22.60 -2.71
C LEU A 666 0.18 -24.05 -3.15
N THR A 667 -0.76 -24.97 -2.96
CA THR A 667 -0.53 -26.40 -3.21
C THR A 667 -0.32 -26.74 -4.68
N GLY A 668 -0.83 -25.93 -5.62
CA GLY A 668 -0.65 -26.08 -7.06
C GLY A 668 0.66 -25.47 -7.62
N ALA A 669 1.60 -25.05 -6.77
CA ALA A 669 2.75 -24.27 -7.21
C ALA A 669 3.63 -24.95 -8.28
N LEU A 670 3.67 -26.29 -8.32
CA LEU A 670 4.46 -27.07 -9.28
C LEU A 670 3.65 -27.61 -10.48
N GLU A 671 2.36 -27.33 -10.58
CA GLU A 671 1.51 -27.85 -11.65
C GLU A 671 1.89 -27.22 -13.01
N GLU A 672 2.01 -28.06 -14.05
CA GLU A 672 2.29 -27.58 -15.41
C GLU A 672 1.10 -26.77 -15.95
N GLY A 673 1.36 -25.53 -16.37
CA GLY A 673 0.32 -24.61 -16.82
C GLY A 673 -0.41 -23.85 -15.70
N ALA A 674 0.01 -24.01 -14.45
CA ALA A 674 -0.48 -23.20 -13.34
C ALA A 674 -0.31 -21.70 -13.62
N ASP A 675 -1.26 -20.90 -13.13
CA ASP A 675 -1.17 -19.45 -13.15
C ASP A 675 0.16 -18.98 -12.56
N HIS A 676 0.52 -17.75 -12.93
CA HIS A 676 1.70 -17.11 -12.35
C HIS A 676 1.56 -17.04 -10.82
N LEU A 677 2.65 -17.32 -10.08
CA LEU A 677 2.67 -17.24 -8.61
C LEU A 677 2.23 -15.86 -8.09
N LEU A 678 2.54 -14.82 -8.85
CA LEU A 678 2.22 -13.43 -8.58
C LEU A 678 1.34 -12.88 -9.70
N ASP A 679 0.47 -11.94 -9.37
CA ASP A 679 -0.36 -11.27 -10.37
C ASP A 679 0.46 -10.41 -11.34
N GLU A 680 -0.18 -9.96 -12.42
CA GLU A 680 0.50 -9.19 -13.48
C GLU A 680 1.15 -7.89 -12.95
N ALA A 681 0.48 -7.19 -12.04
CA ALA A 681 0.97 -5.92 -11.51
C ALA A 681 2.22 -6.09 -10.65
N ASP A 682 2.25 -7.11 -9.77
CA ASP A 682 3.44 -7.43 -8.98
C ASP A 682 4.61 -7.88 -9.86
N ARG A 683 4.34 -8.66 -10.91
CA ARG A 683 5.36 -9.10 -11.86
C ARG A 683 5.97 -7.94 -12.64
N ASP A 684 5.14 -7.03 -13.15
CA ASP A 684 5.59 -5.85 -13.89
C ASP A 684 6.39 -4.92 -12.97
N LEU A 685 5.94 -4.71 -11.73
CA LEU A 685 6.69 -3.94 -10.72
C LEU A 685 8.06 -4.57 -10.43
N LEU A 686 8.11 -5.88 -10.16
CA LEU A 686 9.37 -6.56 -9.87
C LEU A 686 10.33 -6.53 -11.06
N GLU A 687 9.83 -6.59 -12.31
CA GLU A 687 10.68 -6.45 -13.50
C GLU A 687 11.26 -5.03 -13.63
N GLU A 688 10.45 -4.00 -13.40
CA GLU A 688 10.88 -2.59 -13.37
C GLU A 688 11.96 -2.36 -12.29
N LEU A 689 11.74 -2.84 -11.07
CA LEU A 689 12.70 -2.73 -9.97
C LEU A 689 14.00 -3.49 -10.22
N ARG A 690 13.94 -4.69 -10.83
CA ARG A 690 15.14 -5.42 -11.26
C ARG A 690 15.94 -4.62 -12.28
N GLY A 691 15.27 -3.93 -13.20
CA GLY A 691 15.90 -3.02 -14.15
C GLY A 691 16.74 -1.95 -13.43
N TYR A 692 16.14 -1.24 -12.48
CA TYR A 692 16.84 -0.22 -11.69
C TYR A 692 17.95 -0.79 -10.81
N PHE A 693 17.74 -1.98 -10.25
CA PHE A 693 18.77 -2.67 -9.47
C PHE A 693 20.02 -2.92 -10.32
N PHE A 694 19.88 -3.52 -11.50
CA PHE A 694 21.05 -3.80 -12.34
C PHE A 694 21.67 -2.54 -12.94
N GLU A 695 20.88 -1.52 -13.27
CA GLU A 695 21.38 -0.18 -13.66
C GLU A 695 22.30 0.38 -12.55
N PHE A 696 21.83 0.38 -11.30
CA PHE A 696 22.61 0.84 -10.15
C PHE A 696 23.90 0.02 -9.94
N LEU A 697 23.84 -1.30 -10.13
CA LEU A 697 25.02 -2.16 -9.97
C LEU A 697 26.10 -1.88 -11.02
N GLU A 698 25.70 -1.69 -12.27
CA GLU A 698 26.61 -1.35 -13.37
C GLU A 698 27.28 0.00 -13.13
N GLU A 699 26.54 0.99 -12.62
CA GLU A 699 27.06 2.33 -12.30
C GLU A 699 27.97 2.34 -11.06
N THR A 700 27.64 1.57 -10.02
CA THR A 700 28.24 1.71 -8.69
C THR A 700 29.35 0.69 -8.42
N TYR A 701 29.18 -0.57 -8.83
CA TYR A 701 30.15 -1.64 -8.58
C TYR A 701 31.01 -2.00 -9.81
N GLY A 702 30.65 -1.48 -10.99
CA GLY A 702 31.36 -1.70 -12.24
C GLY A 702 31.34 -3.16 -12.73
N VAL A 703 32.32 -3.52 -13.57
CA VAL A 703 32.37 -4.83 -14.30
C VAL A 703 32.55 -6.05 -13.36
N ARG A 704 32.73 -5.84 -12.05
CA ARG A 704 32.96 -6.90 -11.06
C ARG A 704 31.71 -7.72 -10.75
N ILE A 705 30.52 -7.25 -11.16
CA ILE A 705 29.25 -7.88 -10.79
C ILE A 705 28.47 -8.30 -12.02
N HIS A 706 28.43 -9.62 -12.27
CA HIS A 706 27.72 -10.19 -13.41
C HIS A 706 26.30 -10.62 -13.05
N ARG A 707 25.32 -10.17 -13.86
CA ARG A 707 23.89 -10.52 -13.69
C ARG A 707 23.66 -12.04 -13.59
N LYS A 708 24.33 -12.81 -14.45
CA LYS A 708 24.24 -14.28 -14.50
C LYS A 708 24.71 -14.94 -13.20
N THR A 709 25.78 -14.42 -12.60
CA THR A 709 26.32 -14.89 -11.32
C THR A 709 25.32 -14.63 -10.20
N LEU A 710 24.79 -13.41 -10.10
CA LEU A 710 23.81 -13.05 -9.07
C LEU A 710 22.55 -13.92 -9.14
N TYR A 711 21.97 -14.14 -10.33
CA TYR A 711 20.79 -15.01 -10.46
C TYR A 711 21.08 -16.45 -10.01
N ARG A 712 22.27 -17.00 -10.32
CA ARG A 712 22.63 -18.36 -9.90
C ARG A 712 22.83 -18.46 -8.39
N ILE A 713 23.43 -17.46 -7.76
CA ILE A 713 23.54 -17.36 -6.29
C ILE A 713 22.13 -17.21 -5.68
N THR A 714 21.28 -16.32 -6.20
CA THR A 714 19.91 -16.16 -5.71
C THR A 714 19.10 -17.46 -5.82
N ALA A 715 19.29 -18.24 -6.89
CA ALA A 715 18.67 -19.56 -7.03
C ALA A 715 19.14 -20.54 -5.95
N SER A 716 20.44 -20.58 -5.63
CA SER A 716 20.97 -21.41 -4.54
C SER A 716 20.43 -20.99 -3.17
N LEU A 717 20.20 -19.69 -2.95
CA LEU A 717 19.55 -19.17 -1.74
C LEU A 717 18.11 -19.69 -1.61
N TYR A 718 17.30 -19.65 -2.68
CA TYR A 718 15.95 -20.22 -2.67
C TYR A 718 15.94 -21.72 -2.40
N PHE A 719 16.81 -22.47 -3.07
CA PHE A 719 16.93 -23.91 -2.87
C PHE A 719 17.28 -24.25 -1.42
N SER A 720 18.16 -23.45 -0.81
CA SER A 720 18.60 -23.62 0.57
C SER A 720 17.54 -23.21 1.61
N LEU A 721 16.45 -22.54 1.21
CA LEU A 721 15.34 -22.15 2.10
C LEU A 721 14.27 -23.24 2.25
N ILE A 722 14.18 -24.17 1.31
CA ILE A 722 13.19 -25.26 1.29
C ILE A 722 13.02 -25.96 2.67
N PRO A 723 14.09 -26.39 3.36
CA PRO A 723 13.96 -27.08 4.63
C PRO A 723 13.74 -26.17 5.84
N LEU A 724 13.80 -24.84 5.66
CA LEU A 724 13.70 -23.86 6.75
C LEU A 724 12.29 -23.29 6.93
N HIS A 725 11.39 -23.54 5.98
CA HIS A 725 10.00 -23.09 6.02
C HIS A 725 9.05 -24.27 6.14
N ASN A 726 7.75 -23.99 6.33
CA ASN A 726 6.68 -24.99 6.32
C ASN A 726 6.78 -25.87 5.05
N PRO A 727 6.63 -27.20 5.16
CA PRO A 727 6.59 -28.11 4.00
C PRO A 727 5.76 -27.64 2.81
N ALA A 728 4.63 -26.96 3.04
CA ALA A 728 3.78 -26.41 1.98
C ALA A 728 4.50 -25.42 1.06
N LEU A 729 5.52 -24.70 1.55
CA LEU A 729 6.31 -23.75 0.76
C LEU A 729 7.48 -24.39 0.00
N GLY A 730 7.79 -25.66 0.24
CA GLY A 730 8.91 -26.34 -0.42
C GLY A 730 8.76 -26.33 -1.94
N ALA A 731 7.56 -26.63 -2.42
CA ALA A 731 7.19 -26.59 -3.83
C ALA A 731 7.33 -25.19 -4.45
N VAL A 732 6.90 -24.16 -3.72
CA VAL A 732 6.99 -22.76 -4.14
C VAL A 732 8.45 -22.32 -4.27
N PHE A 733 9.28 -22.55 -3.25
CA PHE A 733 10.69 -22.19 -3.30
C PHE A 733 11.47 -22.97 -4.35
N LEU A 734 11.09 -24.22 -4.62
CA LEU A 734 11.67 -24.99 -5.72
C LEU A 734 11.33 -24.36 -7.08
N ARG A 735 10.07 -23.94 -7.29
CA ARG A 735 9.67 -23.19 -8.49
C ARG A 735 10.43 -21.87 -8.62
N MET A 736 10.50 -21.08 -7.55
CA MET A 736 11.26 -19.82 -7.54
C MET A 736 12.74 -20.04 -7.85
N CYS A 737 13.36 -21.09 -7.30
CA CYS A 737 14.72 -21.50 -7.63
C CYS A 737 14.87 -21.76 -9.14
N LYS A 738 13.97 -22.58 -9.72
CA LYS A 738 13.97 -22.88 -11.15
C LYS A 738 13.81 -21.62 -12.00
N GLU A 739 12.79 -20.80 -11.75
CA GLU A 739 12.52 -19.59 -12.51
C GLU A 739 13.67 -18.58 -12.43
N THR A 740 14.30 -18.45 -11.27
CA THR A 740 15.48 -17.60 -11.06
C THR A 740 16.68 -18.13 -11.86
N LEU A 741 16.88 -19.45 -11.90
CA LEU A 741 17.94 -20.07 -12.68
C LEU A 741 17.70 -19.94 -14.19
N ASP A 742 16.45 -20.05 -14.64
CA ASP A 742 16.05 -19.86 -16.05
C ASP A 742 16.38 -18.43 -16.53
N LYS A 743 16.18 -17.41 -15.68
CA LYS A 743 16.62 -16.03 -15.96
C LYS A 743 18.13 -15.93 -16.18
N ALA A 744 18.94 -16.73 -15.48
CA ALA A 744 20.39 -16.76 -15.69
C ALA A 744 20.79 -17.32 -17.07
N TYR A 745 20.01 -18.24 -17.63
CA TYR A 745 20.26 -18.83 -18.96
C TYR A 745 19.77 -17.95 -20.10
N GLY A 746 18.64 -17.25 -19.93
CA GLY A 746 18.08 -16.34 -20.93
C GLY A 746 19.00 -15.15 -21.29
N ILE A 747 19.94 -14.79 -20.42
CA ILE A 747 20.91 -13.71 -20.64
C ILE A 747 21.87 -13.99 -21.81
N SER A 748 22.05 -15.26 -22.20
CA SER A 748 22.89 -15.62 -23.35
C SER A 748 22.19 -15.48 -24.72
N ALA A 749 20.89 -15.15 -24.76
CA ALA A 749 20.12 -15.05 -26.02
C ALA A 749 19.81 -13.61 -26.47
N SER A 750 20.06 -12.57 -25.64
CA SER A 750 19.59 -11.20 -25.90
C SER A 750 20.68 -10.10 -25.85
N SER A 751 21.97 -10.43 -25.96
CA SER A 751 23.01 -9.42 -26.19
C SER A 751 23.01 -8.97 -27.66
N GLY A 752 21.97 -8.23 -28.05
CA GLY A 752 21.75 -7.75 -29.41
C GLY A 752 20.59 -6.78 -29.50
N HIS A 753 20.46 -5.81 -28.59
CA HIS A 753 19.58 -4.66 -28.79
C HIS A 753 20.38 -3.36 -28.76
N ARG A 754 20.50 -2.77 -29.95
CA ARG A 754 20.94 -1.40 -30.19
C ARG A 754 19.84 -0.46 -29.68
N THR A 755 20.20 0.51 -28.84
CA THR A 755 19.41 1.72 -28.63
C THR A 755 19.50 2.61 -29.89
N PRO A 756 18.39 3.23 -30.35
CA PRO A 756 18.40 4.11 -31.50
C PRO A 756 18.64 5.55 -31.03
N SER A 757 19.91 5.96 -30.88
CA SER A 757 20.38 7.34 -31.09
C SER A 757 21.81 7.47 -30.57
N GLY A 758 22.71 7.97 -31.43
CA GLY A 758 24.08 8.27 -31.05
C GLY A 758 25.05 8.00 -32.19
N LYS A 759 25.50 9.07 -32.85
CA LYS A 759 26.54 9.02 -33.89
C LYS A 759 27.84 8.38 -33.33
N PRO A 760 28.62 7.64 -34.15
CA PRO A 760 29.84 7.02 -33.67
C PRO A 760 30.94 8.06 -33.50
N LEU A 761 31.44 8.21 -32.26
CA LEU A 761 32.66 8.96 -31.96
C LEU A 761 33.86 8.01 -32.02
N SER A 762 34.87 8.43 -32.79
CA SER A 762 36.10 7.70 -33.04
C SER A 762 36.97 7.62 -31.78
N ARG A 763 37.55 6.44 -31.54
CA ARG A 763 38.55 6.22 -30.50
C ARG A 763 39.85 6.95 -30.87
N ARG A 764 40.27 7.91 -30.03
CA ARG A 764 41.69 8.29 -29.86
C ARG A 764 42.14 7.82 -28.48
N PRO A 765 43.32 7.21 -28.34
CA PRO A 765 43.92 6.96 -27.03
C PRO A 765 44.72 8.20 -26.60
N SER A 766 44.47 8.69 -25.38
CA SER A 766 45.34 9.65 -24.70
C SER A 766 45.86 9.01 -23.42
N SER A 767 47.14 8.69 -23.42
CA SER A 767 47.96 8.30 -22.28
C SER A 767 48.62 9.54 -21.67
N LEU A 768 48.60 9.71 -20.35
CA LEU A 768 49.51 10.59 -19.59
C LEU A 768 49.73 10.00 -18.17
N PHE A 769 50.97 10.15 -17.68
CA PHE A 769 51.58 9.72 -16.40
C PHE A 769 52.02 8.23 -16.34
N ASP A 770 53.27 7.84 -16.06
CA ASP A 770 54.46 8.51 -15.52
C ASP A 770 55.76 7.89 -16.09
N GLU A 771 56.80 8.72 -16.25
CA GLU A 771 58.17 8.31 -16.59
C GLU A 771 59.00 8.08 -15.31
N ALA A 772 59.62 6.91 -15.19
CA ALA A 772 60.83 6.70 -14.39
C ALA A 772 61.82 5.84 -15.20
N SER A 773 62.90 6.51 -15.62
CA SER A 773 64.23 6.03 -16.02
C SER A 773 64.56 4.52 -16.07
N SER A 774 65.01 4.03 -17.24
CA SER A 774 66.30 3.32 -17.49
C SER A 774 66.29 2.56 -18.85
N PRO A 775 67.45 2.23 -19.48
CA PRO A 775 67.64 2.31 -20.93
C PRO A 775 67.36 1.04 -21.76
N GLN A 776 67.08 1.29 -23.05
CA GLN A 776 67.02 0.39 -24.22
C GLN A 776 68.33 -0.41 -24.51
N PRO A 777 68.41 -1.26 -25.56
CA PRO A 777 67.40 -2.17 -26.17
C PRO A 777 68.01 -3.55 -26.59
N GLN A 778 67.19 -4.51 -27.03
CA GLN A 778 67.54 -5.32 -28.22
C GLN A 778 66.32 -6.04 -28.84
N THR A 779 66.21 -5.84 -30.15
CA THR A 779 65.19 -6.26 -31.11
C THR A 779 65.59 -7.53 -31.86
N VAL A 780 64.65 -8.44 -32.14
CA VAL A 780 64.70 -9.37 -33.31
C VAL A 780 63.24 -9.67 -33.73
N THR A 781 62.64 -8.88 -34.62
CA THR A 781 62.37 -9.16 -36.06
C THR A 781 61.70 -10.49 -36.39
N SER A 782 60.42 -10.41 -36.76
CA SER A 782 59.72 -11.32 -37.68
C SER A 782 60.15 -11.10 -39.14
N PRO A 783 59.85 -12.05 -40.04
CA PRO A 783 59.31 -11.65 -41.33
C PRO A 783 58.03 -12.41 -41.73
N SER A 784 57.27 -11.69 -42.53
CA SER A 784 56.02 -11.99 -43.21
C SER A 784 56.19 -12.95 -44.39
N VAL A 785 55.07 -13.47 -44.92
CA VAL A 785 54.53 -13.12 -46.27
C VAL A 785 53.36 -14.04 -46.66
N ASN A 786 52.23 -13.38 -46.95
CA ASN A 786 51.14 -13.61 -47.91
C ASN A 786 50.96 -14.97 -48.64
N GLY A 787 49.69 -15.36 -48.82
CA GLY A 787 49.29 -16.10 -50.03
C GLY A 787 47.94 -16.83 -50.03
N ARG A 788 46.83 -16.09 -50.13
CA ARG A 788 45.53 -16.38 -50.79
C ARG A 788 45.05 -17.83 -51.11
N LEU A 789 43.77 -18.02 -50.76
CA LEU A 789 42.62 -18.53 -51.54
C LEU A 789 42.16 -20.01 -51.41
N SER A 790 40.81 -20.09 -51.45
CA SER A 790 39.88 -21.19 -51.77
C SER A 790 39.52 -22.26 -50.71
N ALA A 791 38.24 -22.20 -50.31
CA ALA A 791 37.38 -23.31 -49.87
C ALA A 791 37.19 -24.35 -51.01
N PRO A 792 36.54 -25.55 -50.86
CA PRO A 792 35.54 -25.84 -49.82
C PRO A 792 35.39 -27.31 -49.33
N THR A 793 34.62 -27.45 -48.23
CA THR A 793 33.71 -28.54 -47.80
C THR A 793 34.11 -30.03 -47.64
N VAL A 794 33.58 -30.57 -46.52
CA VAL A 794 33.18 -31.96 -46.18
C VAL A 794 34.29 -32.96 -45.85
N VAL A 795 34.26 -33.54 -44.64
CA VAL A 795 34.01 -34.98 -44.39
C VAL A 795 33.72 -35.21 -42.90
N VAL A 796 32.64 -35.96 -42.68
CA VAL A 796 32.12 -36.54 -41.44
C VAL A 796 33.07 -37.62 -40.91
N GLY A 797 33.21 -37.78 -39.60
CA GLY A 797 33.77 -39.02 -39.07
C GLY A 797 34.15 -39.06 -37.58
N LYS A 798 33.17 -39.54 -36.79
CA LYS A 798 33.23 -40.10 -35.43
C LYS A 798 33.35 -39.15 -34.24
#